data_AF-A0A662ILX4-F1
#
_entry.id   AF-A0A662ILX4-F1
#
_cell.length_a   1.000
_cell.length_b   1.000
_cell.length_c   1.000
_cell.angle_alpha   90.00
_cell.angle_beta   90.00
_cell.angle_gamma   90.00
#
_symmetry.space_group_name_H-M   'P 1'
#
loop_
_entity.id
_entity.type
_entity.pdbx_description
1 polymer ?
#
loop_
_entity_poly.entity_id
_entity_poly.type
_entity_poly.pdbx_seq_one_letter_code
_entity_poly.pdbx_strand_id
1 'polypeptide(L)'
;MFSKLKELLGFSASSSSVLPDEELLDEHSLEKLVAVKKDFDTYLWAYKNDDTVRACIDIIIESAISPGFSIQASEEVREALNDFIRKNRLFSQLRDWILPHLLIFGNAFIVKVQKDNDMLIKPVDPRTMAVYRNNVTGEVVKYVQEAYVKYWELGQGDVEDERLTLKRFEFSPDEVVHIKLNSRGSPLGESVLAPVLDYVYYKKEIERILPIVSKRYGPQLVVTIGDETVNITNLPKSKQEKIVQEVAEKLYEIREDTDWVFPYPIDVKLLGAGGKTIDYVQYLRYFEDRIRTGLKVPSVFFEDTGRSGAGVQMRIFVLWIRSLQRLISESLREIFDAVLELNGLEGEEYSIVWCELESVDKTKAATRLKIYADAGILPTDVLQKLAAKIEGIDIEQHTLEYEEHGRNPFFRFSSEEKELARKIRAILQRMKRKSIEIAEESVRDNPLKHRSVDFSEEEQEIARFLDGFTIRAYYTGFDRGAKDINQFLGYDQEAIDFLRENNTLIAKRLSREIAEAVNREIMEAIMRRESVEQARERVRRVFTREKWRAETIARTELIRAATEGRLRAYRKGGLKKVNWVVAPDERTCPVCLANAAENPWPIEKAMGKIPAHPNCRCTFVPVEWDVSPPEVTGDEEIDRAIFESLAEFEREYRKTGSVLDAIERVVGGGRAEEIIDLFEIDGQMRNGIEVIRRVLPRFVNPKVVERAGHVRIRRSDESYYTPGEIHTRDDAADILHEYGHHISFPLRENFWACWRFFVARARENSFNIKRIEWEESHPHAYQISPELERYNRKYEYLGRIYVGEETLRRLTERPDLLSEIGARPTQLISVGLESLLSSTEILEIRKRDPEYFGFLLAALRGSFIKE
;
A
#
# COMPACT_ATOMS: atom_id res chain seq x y z
N MET A 1 33.54 -14.00 12.58
CA MET A 1 32.06 -14.00 12.60
C MET A 1 31.48 -15.11 11.74
N PHE A 2 31.89 -15.29 10.47
CA PHE A 2 31.44 -16.40 9.60
C PHE A 2 31.75 -17.83 10.13
N SER A 3 32.77 -18.05 10.97
CA SER A 3 33.06 -19.40 11.48
C SER A 3 32.15 -19.84 12.64
N LYS A 4 31.54 -18.88 13.37
CA LYS A 4 30.63 -19.17 14.50
C LYS A 4 29.23 -19.59 14.04
N LEU A 5 28.87 -19.29 12.79
CA LEU A 5 27.61 -19.69 12.16
C LEU A 5 27.61 -21.16 11.72
N LYS A 6 28.79 -21.74 11.40
CA LYS A 6 28.93 -23.17 11.07
C LYS A 6 28.76 -24.07 12.29
N GLU A 7 29.21 -23.62 13.46
CA GLU A 7 29.11 -24.37 14.72
C GLU A 7 27.67 -24.47 15.26
N LEU A 8 26.87 -23.42 15.12
CA LEU A 8 25.49 -23.38 15.65
C LEU A 8 24.48 -24.18 14.82
N LEU A 9 24.81 -24.54 13.58
CA LEU A 9 23.91 -25.25 12.65
C LEU A 9 24.20 -26.76 12.53
N GLY A 10 25.14 -27.31 13.30
CA GLY A 10 25.39 -28.76 13.30
C GLY A 10 25.96 -29.32 11.99
N PHE A 11 26.50 -28.47 11.12
CA PHE A 11 27.18 -28.91 9.90
C PHE A 11 28.70 -28.94 10.13
N SER A 12 29.24 -30.14 10.37
CA SER A 12 30.65 -30.40 10.16
C SER A 12 30.91 -30.31 8.65
N ALA A 13 31.53 -29.22 8.20
CA ALA A 13 32.19 -29.22 6.90
C ALA A 13 33.40 -30.15 7.02
N SER A 14 33.29 -31.40 6.57
CA SER A 14 34.46 -32.17 6.20
C SER A 14 35.07 -31.52 4.97
N SER A 15 36.08 -30.68 5.19
CA SER A 15 37.14 -30.51 4.21
C SER A 15 37.87 -31.84 4.06
N SER A 16 37.46 -32.65 3.09
CA SER A 16 38.31 -33.71 2.55
C SER A 16 37.75 -34.15 1.20
N SER A 17 38.53 -33.85 0.17
CA SER A 17 38.69 -34.64 -1.04
C SER A 17 38.29 -36.10 -0.88
N VAL A 18 37.31 -36.54 -1.67
CA VAL A 18 37.21 -37.94 -2.11
C VAL A 18 36.75 -37.91 -3.58
N LEU A 19 37.72 -38.00 -4.49
CA LEU A 19 37.50 -38.59 -5.81
C LEU A 19 37.18 -40.07 -5.58
N PRO A 20 36.17 -40.65 -6.25
CA PRO A 20 36.45 -41.86 -7.05
C PRO A 20 35.51 -42.01 -8.26
N ASP A 21 36.05 -42.15 -9.47
CA ASP A 21 36.52 -43.39 -10.10
C ASP A 21 36.56 -43.10 -11.60
N GLU A 22 37.78 -43.05 -12.13
CA GLU A 22 38.07 -42.87 -13.54
C GLU A 22 37.74 -44.16 -14.27
N GLU A 23 36.77 -44.10 -15.18
CA GLU A 23 36.77 -45.01 -16.33
C GLU A 23 36.43 -44.24 -17.61
N LEU A 24 37.44 -44.22 -18.47
CA LEU A 24 37.43 -43.97 -19.92
C LEU A 24 37.13 -42.53 -20.36
N LEU A 25 38.16 -41.68 -20.43
CA LEU A 25 38.43 -40.69 -21.50
C LEU A 25 39.89 -40.15 -21.34
N ASP A 26 40.62 -39.99 -22.45
CA ASP A 26 42.07 -39.75 -22.61
C ASP A 26 42.74 -38.73 -21.64
N GLU A 27 43.81 -39.17 -20.96
CA GLU A 27 44.50 -38.54 -19.81
C GLU A 27 45.16 -37.18 -20.09
N HIS A 28 45.45 -36.81 -21.34
CA HIS A 28 46.17 -35.56 -21.63
C HIS A 28 45.30 -34.29 -21.67
N SER A 29 43.97 -34.41 -21.51
CA SER A 29 43.02 -33.28 -21.64
C SER A 29 42.41 -32.80 -20.31
N LEU A 30 42.50 -33.61 -19.24
CA LEU A 30 41.73 -33.42 -17.99
C LEU A 30 42.37 -32.47 -16.97
N GLU A 31 43.70 -32.24 -17.02
CA GLU A 31 44.41 -31.36 -16.05
C GLU A 31 43.95 -29.88 -16.06
N LYS A 32 43.10 -29.49 -17.02
CA LYS A 32 42.64 -28.10 -17.21
C LYS A 32 41.16 -27.87 -16.88
N LEU A 33 40.37 -28.87 -16.48
CA LEU A 33 38.95 -28.68 -16.17
C LEU A 33 38.70 -28.52 -14.66
N VAL A 34 37.86 -27.56 -14.27
CA VAL A 34 37.41 -27.40 -12.87
C VAL A 34 35.89 -27.47 -12.78
N ALA A 35 35.44 -28.33 -11.87
CA ALA A 35 34.06 -28.39 -11.41
C ALA A 35 33.75 -27.21 -10.49
N VAL A 36 32.71 -26.45 -10.82
CA VAL A 36 32.21 -25.34 -10.01
C VAL A 36 30.81 -25.70 -9.51
N LYS A 37 30.66 -25.77 -8.18
CA LYS A 37 29.38 -26.03 -7.48
C LYS A 37 29.23 -25.03 -6.34
N LYS A 38 28.01 -24.53 -6.13
CA LYS A 38 27.68 -23.60 -5.05
C LYS A 38 26.72 -24.25 -4.07
N ASP A 39 26.91 -23.99 -2.79
CA ASP A 39 25.92 -24.36 -1.77
C ASP A 39 24.75 -23.37 -1.87
N PHE A 40 23.59 -23.90 -2.25
CA PHE A 40 22.38 -23.14 -2.53
C PHE A 40 21.34 -23.27 -1.40
N ASP A 41 21.61 -24.05 -0.35
CA ASP A 41 20.62 -24.34 0.69
C ASP A 41 20.28 -23.10 1.52
N THR A 42 21.22 -22.18 1.71
CA THR A 42 20.96 -20.91 2.42
C THR A 42 19.95 -20.03 1.67
N TYR A 43 20.02 -19.96 0.33
CA TYR A 43 19.06 -19.19 -0.47
C TYR A 43 17.67 -19.83 -0.44
N LEU A 44 17.62 -21.17 -0.52
CA LEU A 44 16.37 -21.90 -0.41
C LEU A 44 15.74 -21.74 0.98
N TRP A 45 16.55 -21.74 2.03
CA TRP A 45 16.11 -21.47 3.39
C TRP A 45 15.48 -20.07 3.51
N ALA A 46 16.14 -19.04 2.98
CA ALA A 46 15.63 -17.68 3.03
C ALA A 46 14.26 -17.56 2.33
N TYR A 47 14.13 -18.12 1.12
CA TYR A 47 12.85 -18.16 0.39
C TYR A 47 11.77 -19.00 1.08
N LYS A 48 12.15 -20.07 1.77
CA LYS A 48 11.18 -20.95 2.45
C LYS A 48 10.66 -20.39 3.77
N ASN A 49 11.50 -19.64 4.49
CA ASN A 49 11.24 -19.27 5.87
C ASN A 49 10.90 -17.79 6.05
N ASP A 50 11.27 -16.91 5.12
CA ASP A 50 10.91 -15.49 5.17
C ASP A 50 9.79 -15.13 4.20
N ASP A 51 8.72 -14.56 4.75
CA ASP A 51 7.50 -14.17 4.04
C ASP A 51 7.73 -12.98 3.11
N THR A 52 8.54 -12.01 3.53
CA THR A 52 8.91 -10.83 2.73
C THR A 52 9.72 -11.23 1.51
N VAL A 53 10.72 -12.11 1.69
CA VAL A 53 11.51 -12.68 0.59
C VAL A 53 10.61 -13.44 -0.38
N ARG A 54 9.77 -14.36 0.12
CA ARG A 54 8.87 -15.15 -0.73
C ARG A 54 7.97 -14.23 -1.56
N ALA A 55 7.29 -13.29 -0.92
CA ALA A 55 6.37 -12.39 -1.60
C ALA A 55 7.07 -11.52 -2.65
N CYS A 56 8.28 -11.01 -2.35
CA CYS A 56 9.06 -10.25 -3.31
C CYS A 56 9.44 -11.10 -4.55
N ILE A 57 9.90 -12.33 -4.34
CA ILE A 57 10.25 -13.25 -5.43
C ILE A 57 9.01 -13.58 -6.27
N ASP A 58 7.89 -13.91 -5.64
CA ASP A 58 6.64 -14.24 -6.32
C ASP A 58 6.13 -13.05 -7.15
N ILE A 59 6.17 -11.82 -6.61
CA ILE A 59 5.81 -10.60 -7.35
C ILE A 59 6.70 -10.43 -8.59
N ILE A 60 8.01 -10.67 -8.48
CA ILE A 60 8.93 -10.58 -9.63
C ILE A 60 8.57 -11.64 -10.69
N ILE A 61 8.32 -12.88 -10.27
CA ILE A 61 7.96 -13.99 -11.18
C ILE A 61 6.66 -13.68 -11.91
N GLU A 62 5.60 -13.34 -11.16
CA GLU A 62 4.29 -13.06 -11.73
C GLU A 62 4.34 -11.84 -12.65
N SER A 63 5.09 -10.80 -12.27
CA SER A 63 5.26 -9.62 -13.13
C SER A 63 6.03 -9.93 -14.41
N ALA A 64 6.99 -10.85 -14.37
CA ALA A 64 7.76 -11.24 -15.54
C ALA A 64 6.94 -12.08 -16.54
N ILE A 65 6.07 -12.98 -16.05
CA ILE A 65 5.36 -13.96 -16.89
C ILE A 65 3.93 -13.55 -17.23
N SER A 66 3.19 -12.92 -16.32
CA SER A 66 1.76 -12.62 -16.50
C SER A 66 1.41 -11.88 -17.80
N PRO A 67 2.23 -10.93 -18.31
CA PRO A 67 1.94 -10.30 -19.61
C PRO A 67 1.92 -11.31 -20.77
N GLY A 68 2.71 -12.38 -20.65
CA GLY A 68 2.99 -13.30 -21.74
C GLY A 68 3.82 -12.66 -22.86
N PHE A 69 4.10 -13.47 -23.87
CA PHE A 69 4.74 -13.01 -25.10
C PHE A 69 4.09 -13.65 -26.31
N SER A 70 4.25 -12.99 -27.45
CA SER A 70 3.84 -13.46 -28.77
C SER A 70 5.05 -13.66 -29.67
N ILE A 71 4.89 -14.49 -30.70
CA ILE A 71 5.91 -14.71 -31.72
C ILE A 71 5.48 -13.99 -32.98
N GLN A 72 6.32 -13.09 -33.48
CA GLN A 72 6.17 -12.49 -34.79
C GLN A 72 7.15 -13.17 -35.75
N ALA A 73 6.62 -13.91 -36.71
CA ALA A 73 7.35 -14.68 -37.72
C ALA A 73 6.42 -15.02 -38.89
N SER A 74 6.93 -15.73 -39.89
CA SER A 74 6.10 -16.40 -40.91
C SER A 74 5.11 -17.38 -40.25
N GLU A 75 4.03 -17.71 -40.96
CA GLU A 75 2.97 -18.58 -40.44
C GLU A 75 3.52 -19.96 -40.02
N GLU A 76 4.38 -20.54 -40.85
CA GLU A 76 5.01 -21.86 -40.63
C GLU A 76 5.88 -21.86 -39.37
N VAL A 77 6.75 -20.85 -39.20
CA VAL A 77 7.60 -20.69 -38.01
C VAL A 77 6.75 -20.45 -36.76
N ARG A 78 5.72 -19.60 -36.88
CA ARG A 78 4.82 -19.28 -35.78
C ARG A 78 4.03 -20.51 -35.32
N GLU A 79 3.57 -21.36 -36.23
CA GLU A 79 2.89 -22.61 -35.88
C GLU A 79 3.83 -23.59 -35.17
N ALA A 80 5.04 -23.81 -35.70
CA ALA A 80 6.03 -24.72 -35.11
C ALA A 80 6.40 -24.33 -33.67
N LEU A 81 6.71 -23.04 -33.45
CA LEU A 81 7.10 -22.57 -32.12
C LEU A 81 5.91 -22.53 -31.14
N ASN A 82 4.70 -22.19 -31.58
CA ASN A 82 3.51 -22.27 -30.72
C ASN A 82 3.18 -23.71 -30.35
N ASP A 83 3.41 -24.67 -31.25
CA ASP A 83 3.22 -26.08 -30.93
C ASP A 83 4.20 -26.56 -29.86
N PHE A 84 5.48 -26.19 -30.00
CA PHE A 84 6.50 -26.42 -28.97
C PHE A 84 6.10 -25.81 -27.61
N ILE A 85 5.64 -24.55 -27.60
CA ILE A 85 5.19 -23.85 -26.38
C ILE A 85 4.06 -24.63 -25.68
N ARG A 86 3.08 -25.11 -26.45
CA ARG A 86 1.95 -25.88 -25.92
C ARG A 86 2.37 -27.25 -25.39
N LYS A 87 3.14 -28.02 -26.17
CA LYS A 87 3.61 -29.36 -25.80
C LYS A 87 4.44 -29.34 -24.52
N ASN A 88 5.35 -28.36 -24.39
CA ASN A 88 6.21 -28.23 -23.23
C ASN A 88 5.58 -27.49 -22.05
N ARG A 89 4.36 -26.96 -22.20
CA ARG A 89 3.72 -26.07 -21.22
C ARG A 89 4.68 -24.96 -20.78
N LEU A 90 5.33 -24.31 -21.75
CA LEU A 90 6.49 -23.47 -21.51
C LEU A 90 6.23 -22.39 -20.45
N PHE A 91 5.05 -21.74 -20.46
CA PHE A 91 4.71 -20.74 -19.45
C PHE A 91 4.67 -21.29 -18.02
N SER A 92 4.18 -22.52 -17.83
CA SER A 92 4.20 -23.19 -16.52
C SER A 92 5.63 -23.54 -16.11
N GLN A 93 6.45 -24.05 -17.03
CA GLN A 93 7.86 -24.34 -16.76
C GLN A 93 8.64 -23.07 -16.39
N LEU A 94 8.37 -21.96 -17.11
CA LEU A 94 8.96 -20.66 -16.83
C LEU A 94 8.60 -20.15 -15.44
N ARG A 95 7.31 -20.20 -15.08
CA ARG A 95 6.78 -19.72 -13.80
C ARG A 95 7.18 -20.59 -12.61
N ASP A 96 7.05 -21.90 -12.74
CA ASP A 96 7.11 -22.81 -11.59
C ASP A 96 8.53 -23.36 -11.34
N TRP A 97 9.41 -23.32 -12.36
CA TRP A 97 10.76 -23.90 -12.27
C TRP A 97 11.86 -22.90 -12.67
N ILE A 98 11.84 -22.41 -13.90
CA ILE A 98 12.99 -21.68 -14.47
C ILE A 98 13.23 -20.35 -13.76
N LEU A 99 12.21 -19.51 -13.62
CA LEU A 99 12.34 -18.23 -12.91
C LEU A 99 12.62 -18.39 -11.41
N PRO A 100 11.92 -19.28 -10.67
CA PRO A 100 12.29 -19.59 -9.29
C PRO A 100 13.75 -20.01 -9.15
N HIS A 101 14.24 -20.93 -10.00
CA HIS A 101 15.62 -21.36 -9.97
C HIS A 101 16.57 -20.20 -10.24
N LEU A 102 16.29 -19.39 -11.27
CA LEU A 102 17.10 -18.24 -11.65
C LEU A 102 17.17 -17.20 -10.53
N LEU A 103 16.05 -16.84 -9.91
CA LEU A 103 16.01 -15.80 -8.88
C LEU A 103 16.60 -16.30 -7.56
N ILE A 104 16.21 -17.50 -7.10
CA ILE A 104 16.66 -18.05 -5.82
C ILE A 104 18.13 -18.45 -5.87
N PHE A 105 18.59 -19.07 -6.95
CA PHE A 105 19.95 -19.64 -7.04
C PHE A 105 20.89 -18.81 -7.92
N GLY A 106 20.38 -17.85 -8.69
CA GLY A 106 21.15 -17.14 -9.71
C GLY A 106 21.35 -17.94 -11.00
N ASN A 107 20.85 -19.18 -11.04
CA ASN A 107 21.15 -20.16 -12.08
C ASN A 107 19.89 -20.96 -12.39
N ALA A 108 19.55 -21.09 -13.67
CA ALA A 108 18.55 -22.05 -14.13
C ALA A 108 19.14 -22.89 -15.25
N PHE A 109 18.96 -24.21 -15.16
CA PHE A 109 19.44 -25.17 -16.14
C PHE A 109 18.23 -25.81 -16.82
N ILE A 110 18.25 -25.86 -18.14
CA ILE A 110 17.21 -26.50 -18.95
C ILE A 110 17.91 -27.48 -19.88
N VAL A 111 17.63 -28.77 -19.72
CA VAL A 111 18.12 -29.81 -20.60
C VAL A 111 17.15 -29.94 -21.78
N LYS A 112 17.68 -29.87 -23.00
CA LYS A 112 16.94 -30.15 -24.24
C LYS A 112 16.92 -31.67 -24.45
N VAL A 113 15.75 -32.21 -24.76
CA VAL A 113 15.55 -33.66 -24.97
C VAL A 113 14.80 -33.85 -26.27
N GLN A 114 15.46 -34.43 -27.26
CA GLN A 114 14.81 -34.83 -28.50
C GLN A 114 14.15 -36.20 -28.33
N LYS A 115 12.85 -36.31 -28.63
CA LYS A 115 12.11 -37.57 -28.56
C LYS A 115 11.07 -37.62 -29.69
N ASP A 116 11.07 -38.71 -30.46
CA ASP A 116 10.07 -38.98 -31.52
C ASP A 116 9.87 -37.79 -32.50
N ASN A 117 10.97 -37.13 -32.87
CA ASN A 117 11.02 -35.93 -33.71
C ASN A 117 10.44 -34.63 -33.09
N ASP A 118 10.15 -34.63 -31.79
CA ASP A 118 9.77 -33.46 -31.01
C ASP A 118 10.93 -33.01 -30.10
N MET A 119 11.02 -31.68 -29.88
CA MET A 119 11.89 -31.11 -28.85
C MET A 119 11.13 -30.94 -27.53
N LEU A 120 11.65 -31.53 -26.47
CA LEU A 120 11.19 -31.35 -25.11
C LEU A 120 12.24 -30.61 -24.27
N ILE A 121 11.77 -29.94 -23.22
CA ILE A 121 12.65 -29.28 -22.25
C ILE A 121 12.41 -29.80 -20.84
N LYS A 122 13.50 -29.95 -20.08
CA LYS A 122 13.48 -30.38 -18.69
C LYS A 122 14.27 -29.38 -17.84
N PRO A 123 13.59 -28.52 -17.06
CA PRO A 123 14.27 -27.74 -16.03
C PRO A 123 14.91 -28.67 -14.99
N VAL A 124 16.12 -28.33 -14.57
CA VAL A 124 16.88 -29.10 -13.58
C VAL A 124 17.12 -28.26 -12.33
N ASP A 125 16.99 -28.89 -11.15
CA ASP A 125 17.31 -28.27 -9.86
C ASP A 125 18.82 -27.92 -9.81
N PRO A 126 19.20 -26.64 -9.67
CA PRO A 126 20.60 -26.22 -9.63
C PRO A 126 21.45 -26.88 -8.54
N ARG A 127 20.84 -27.37 -7.45
CA ARG A 127 21.56 -28.09 -6.38
C ARG A 127 22.13 -29.42 -6.85
N THR A 128 21.53 -30.00 -7.89
CA THR A 128 21.94 -31.28 -8.47
C THR A 128 22.93 -31.12 -9.63
N MET A 129 23.25 -29.90 -10.06
CA MET A 129 24.07 -29.65 -11.24
C MET A 129 25.45 -29.11 -10.88
N ALA A 130 26.49 -29.63 -11.54
CA ALA A 130 27.85 -29.12 -11.51
C ALA A 130 28.26 -28.63 -12.91
N VAL A 131 28.98 -27.51 -12.97
CA VAL A 131 29.46 -26.91 -14.23
C VAL A 131 30.96 -27.13 -14.33
N TYR A 132 31.41 -27.77 -15.41
CA TYR A 132 32.83 -27.95 -15.70
C TYR A 132 33.27 -26.90 -16.70
N ARG A 133 34.29 -26.14 -16.34
CA ARG A 133 34.90 -25.15 -17.23
C ARG A 133 36.37 -25.43 -17.48
N ASN A 134 36.87 -24.93 -18.59
CA ASN A 134 38.29 -24.84 -18.83
C ASN A 134 38.89 -23.74 -17.93
N ASN A 135 39.90 -24.08 -17.14
CA ASN A 135 40.58 -23.15 -16.25
C ASN A 135 41.36 -22.04 -16.96
N VAL A 136 41.75 -22.28 -18.21
CA VAL A 136 42.53 -21.33 -19.01
C VAL A 136 41.61 -20.39 -19.77
N THR A 137 40.62 -20.92 -20.49
CA THR A 137 39.71 -20.09 -21.32
C THR A 137 38.51 -19.56 -20.53
N GLY A 138 38.14 -20.21 -19.42
CA GLY A 138 36.95 -19.89 -18.64
C GLY A 138 35.65 -20.44 -19.23
N GLU A 139 35.70 -21.05 -20.42
CA GLU A 139 34.54 -21.56 -21.16
C GLU A 139 33.97 -22.81 -20.50
N VAL A 140 32.64 -22.96 -20.55
CA VAL A 140 31.96 -24.15 -20.06
C VAL A 140 32.14 -25.28 -21.07
N VAL A 141 32.62 -26.42 -20.60
CA VAL A 141 32.95 -27.59 -21.42
C VAL A 141 31.93 -28.70 -21.27
N LYS A 142 31.39 -28.89 -20.06
CA LYS A 142 30.30 -29.86 -19.83
C LYS A 142 29.51 -29.56 -18.57
N TYR A 143 28.32 -30.14 -18.48
CA TYR A 143 27.44 -30.13 -17.32
C TYR A 143 27.29 -31.54 -16.77
N VAL A 144 27.28 -31.69 -15.45
CA VAL A 144 27.09 -33.00 -14.80
C VAL A 144 26.00 -32.88 -13.75
N GLN A 145 24.93 -33.65 -13.93
CA GLN A 145 23.86 -33.77 -12.96
C GLN A 145 24.05 -35.02 -12.09
N GLU A 146 23.99 -34.84 -10.78
CA GLU A 146 23.96 -35.91 -9.78
C GLU A 146 22.53 -36.06 -9.24
N ALA A 147 21.87 -37.18 -9.55
CA ALA A 147 20.49 -37.42 -9.14
C ALA A 147 20.30 -38.83 -8.57
N TYR A 148 19.49 -38.95 -7.53
CA TYR A 148 19.03 -40.24 -7.02
C TYR A 148 17.91 -40.77 -7.90
N VAL A 149 18.11 -41.94 -8.48
CA VAL A 149 17.14 -42.65 -9.33
C VAL A 149 16.77 -43.98 -8.70
N LYS A 150 15.54 -44.44 -8.94
CA LYS A 150 15.10 -45.73 -8.40
C LYS A 150 15.86 -46.85 -9.11
N TYR A 151 16.19 -47.91 -8.36
CA TYR A 151 17.00 -49.02 -8.87
C TYR A 151 16.42 -49.61 -10.15
N TRP A 152 15.11 -49.86 -10.18
CA TRP A 152 14.42 -50.44 -11.35
C TRP A 152 14.32 -49.50 -12.55
N GLU A 153 14.38 -48.17 -12.38
CA GLU A 153 14.42 -47.20 -13.49
C GLU A 153 15.72 -47.33 -14.31
N LEU A 154 16.72 -48.03 -13.77
CA LEU A 154 17.98 -48.38 -14.44
C LEU A 154 17.92 -49.72 -15.17
N GLY A 155 16.76 -50.38 -15.19
CA GLY A 155 16.62 -51.75 -15.68
C GLY A 155 17.26 -52.79 -14.75
N GLN A 156 17.50 -52.43 -13.49
CA GLN A 156 18.12 -53.27 -12.47
C GLN A 156 17.13 -53.49 -11.32
N GLY A 157 16.74 -54.73 -11.05
CA GLY A 157 15.77 -55.06 -10.00
C GLY A 157 14.30 -54.91 -10.43
N ASP A 158 13.40 -55.36 -9.56
CA ASP A 158 11.95 -55.38 -9.81
C ASP A 158 11.31 -54.01 -9.55
N VAL A 159 10.16 -53.73 -10.18
CA VAL A 159 9.43 -52.43 -10.11
C VAL A 159 9.03 -52.04 -8.68
N GLU A 160 9.03 -52.99 -7.74
CA GLU A 160 8.76 -52.76 -6.31
C GLU A 160 10.01 -52.32 -5.52
N ASP A 161 11.21 -52.29 -6.12
CA ASP A 161 12.45 -51.90 -5.43
C ASP A 161 12.54 -50.37 -5.25
N GLU A 162 12.22 -49.89 -4.05
CA GLU A 162 12.28 -48.46 -3.70
C GLU A 162 13.70 -47.93 -3.43
N ARG A 163 14.75 -48.76 -3.55
CA ARG A 163 16.13 -48.31 -3.33
C ARG A 163 16.53 -47.23 -4.33
N LEU A 164 17.18 -46.19 -3.82
CA LEU A 164 17.70 -45.08 -4.60
C LEU A 164 19.21 -45.23 -4.83
N THR A 165 19.64 -45.12 -6.08
CA THR A 165 21.05 -45.09 -6.46
C THR A 165 21.40 -43.71 -6.99
N LEU A 166 22.52 -43.16 -6.53
CA LEU A 166 23.06 -41.92 -7.09
C LEU A 166 23.62 -42.21 -8.48
N LYS A 167 23.08 -41.55 -9.51
CA LYS A 167 23.56 -41.64 -10.88
C LYS A 167 24.04 -40.28 -11.37
N ARG A 168 25.09 -40.31 -12.18
CA ARG A 168 25.64 -39.15 -12.90
C ARG A 168 25.14 -39.14 -14.32
N PHE A 169 24.65 -37.98 -14.75
CA PHE A 169 24.28 -37.71 -16.13
C PHE A 169 25.18 -36.59 -16.64
N GLU A 170 25.93 -36.86 -17.70
CA GLU A 170 26.77 -35.84 -18.35
C GLU A 170 26.03 -35.27 -19.56
N PHE A 171 26.17 -33.95 -19.74
CA PHE A 171 25.59 -33.22 -20.87
C PHE A 171 26.65 -32.32 -21.48
N SER A 172 26.63 -32.25 -22.80
CA SER A 172 27.39 -31.28 -23.58
C SER A 172 26.80 -29.86 -23.44
N PRO A 173 27.57 -28.80 -23.73
CA PRO A 173 27.06 -27.43 -23.61
C PRO A 173 25.89 -27.12 -24.53
N ASP A 174 25.81 -27.77 -25.70
CA ASP A 174 24.70 -27.63 -26.63
C ASP A 174 23.41 -28.33 -26.16
N GLU A 175 23.49 -29.32 -25.27
CA GLU A 175 22.31 -29.97 -24.68
C GLU A 175 21.66 -29.17 -23.54
N VAL A 176 22.37 -28.19 -22.95
CA VAL A 176 21.93 -27.48 -21.75
C VAL A 176 21.88 -25.97 -21.98
N VAL A 177 20.69 -25.41 -21.86
CA VAL A 177 20.52 -23.96 -21.77
C VAL A 177 20.72 -23.52 -20.32
N HIS A 178 21.83 -22.83 -20.06
CA HIS A 178 22.20 -22.34 -18.73
C HIS A 178 21.98 -20.83 -18.60
N ILE A 179 20.87 -20.46 -17.98
CA ILE A 179 20.51 -19.09 -17.70
C ILE A 179 21.24 -18.63 -16.43
N LYS A 180 22.02 -17.55 -16.55
CA LYS A 180 22.85 -17.01 -15.47
C LYS A 180 22.45 -15.58 -15.14
N LEU A 181 22.12 -15.33 -13.89
CA LEU A 181 21.86 -13.98 -13.38
C LEU A 181 23.15 -13.38 -12.81
N ASN A 182 23.45 -12.11 -13.08
CA ASN A 182 24.57 -11.38 -12.46
C ASN A 182 25.94 -12.09 -12.54
N SER A 183 26.21 -12.90 -13.59
CA SER A 183 27.41 -13.75 -13.64
C SER A 183 28.72 -12.97 -13.66
N ARG A 184 28.75 -11.77 -14.25
CA ARG A 184 29.98 -10.95 -14.39
C ARG A 184 31.17 -11.75 -14.97
N GLY A 185 30.90 -12.65 -15.90
CA GLY A 185 31.90 -13.53 -16.52
C GLY A 185 32.20 -14.81 -15.74
N SER A 186 31.56 -15.05 -14.60
CA SER A 186 31.61 -16.32 -13.88
C SER A 186 30.88 -17.44 -14.65
N PRO A 187 31.35 -18.70 -14.55
CA PRO A 187 30.63 -19.86 -15.07
C PRO A 187 29.27 -20.07 -14.40
N LEU A 188 29.06 -19.51 -13.20
CA LEU A 188 27.78 -19.51 -12.48
C LEU A 188 27.24 -18.09 -12.30
N GLY A 189 25.93 -17.94 -12.27
CA GLY A 189 25.25 -16.73 -11.84
C GLY A 189 25.19 -16.57 -10.31
N GLU A 190 24.82 -15.36 -9.89
CA GLU A 190 24.62 -14.95 -8.50
C GLU A 190 23.15 -14.64 -8.22
N SER A 191 22.64 -15.22 -7.13
CA SER A 191 21.26 -15.08 -6.67
C SER A 191 20.89 -13.62 -6.35
N VAL A 192 19.64 -13.23 -6.60
CA VAL A 192 19.14 -11.92 -6.12
C VAL A 192 19.05 -11.85 -4.60
N LEU A 193 19.07 -13.00 -3.92
CA LEU A 193 19.02 -13.07 -2.46
C LEU A 193 20.37 -12.80 -1.80
N ALA A 194 21.48 -12.92 -2.54
CA ALA A 194 22.83 -12.71 -2.03
C ALA A 194 23.01 -11.40 -1.22
N PRO A 195 22.59 -10.21 -1.71
CA PRO A 195 22.75 -8.96 -0.97
C PRO A 195 21.82 -8.79 0.24
N VAL A 196 20.79 -9.64 0.40
CA VAL A 196 19.78 -9.48 1.46
C VAL A 196 19.83 -10.58 2.53
N LEU A 197 20.67 -11.61 2.36
CA LEU A 197 20.76 -12.74 3.28
C LEU A 197 20.99 -12.32 4.74
N ASP A 198 21.88 -11.36 4.98
CA ASP A 198 22.19 -10.90 6.34
C ASP A 198 20.96 -10.27 7.00
N TYR A 199 20.19 -9.47 6.26
CA TYR A 199 18.96 -8.86 6.78
C TYR A 199 17.90 -9.92 7.11
N VAL A 200 17.75 -10.94 6.26
CA VAL A 200 16.84 -12.06 6.52
C VAL A 200 17.25 -12.80 7.79
N TYR A 201 18.55 -13.08 7.94
CA TYR A 201 19.07 -13.76 9.11
C TYR A 201 18.80 -12.96 10.40
N TYR A 202 19.11 -11.66 10.42
CA TYR A 202 18.89 -10.82 11.60
C TYR A 202 17.40 -10.65 11.93
N LYS A 203 16.54 -10.50 10.91
CA LYS A 203 15.08 -10.47 11.09
C LYS A 203 14.60 -11.75 11.77
N LYS A 204 15.00 -12.92 11.26
CA LYS A 204 14.63 -14.22 11.85
C LYS A 204 15.13 -14.41 13.27
N GLU A 205 16.33 -13.95 13.57
CA GLU A 205 16.87 -14.06 14.92
C GLU A 205 16.11 -13.17 15.91
N ILE A 206 15.68 -11.97 15.50
CA ILE A 206 14.83 -11.11 16.32
C ILE A 206 13.46 -11.74 16.54
N GLU A 207 12.80 -12.24 15.48
CA GLU A 207 11.52 -12.96 15.58
C GLU A 207 11.62 -14.14 16.57
N ARG A 208 12.74 -14.87 16.55
CA ARG A 208 12.99 -16.00 17.45
C ARG A 208 13.16 -15.58 18.91
N ILE A 209 13.83 -14.46 19.16
CA ILE A 209 14.13 -13.95 20.52
C ILE A 209 12.93 -13.19 21.11
N LEU A 210 12.07 -12.60 20.27
CA LEU A 210 10.97 -11.73 20.67
C LEU A 210 10.02 -12.37 21.71
N PRO A 211 9.58 -13.64 21.58
CA PRO A 211 8.75 -14.27 22.61
C PRO A 211 9.46 -14.43 23.95
N ILE A 212 10.77 -14.71 23.95
CA ILE A 212 11.58 -14.90 25.17
C ILE A 212 11.70 -13.57 25.90
N VAL A 213 12.00 -12.50 25.18
CA VAL A 213 12.10 -11.15 25.74
C VAL A 213 10.73 -10.70 26.24
N SER A 214 9.67 -10.91 25.46
CA SER A 214 8.31 -10.56 25.88
C SER A 214 7.90 -11.30 27.16
N LYS A 215 8.25 -12.58 27.30
CA LYS A 215 8.02 -13.36 28.53
C LYS A 215 8.84 -12.85 29.72
N ARG A 216 10.07 -12.39 29.49
CA ARG A 216 10.97 -11.92 30.55
C ARG A 216 10.65 -10.50 31.03
N TYR A 217 10.30 -9.61 30.12
CA TYR A 217 10.01 -8.20 30.41
C TYR A 217 8.51 -7.90 30.55
N GLY A 218 7.66 -8.89 30.28
CA GLY A 218 6.26 -8.89 30.68
C GLY A 218 6.09 -8.84 32.20
N PRO A 219 4.87 -8.59 32.70
CA PRO A 219 4.58 -8.49 34.12
C PRO A 219 4.97 -9.78 34.84
N GLN A 220 5.93 -9.70 35.76
CA GLN A 220 6.28 -10.78 36.68
C GLN A 220 5.77 -10.44 38.07
N LEU A 221 5.19 -11.41 38.77
CA LEU A 221 4.71 -11.22 40.13
C LEU A 221 5.79 -11.65 41.11
N VAL A 222 6.15 -10.76 42.03
CA VAL A 222 6.86 -11.08 43.25
C VAL A 222 5.87 -11.02 44.39
N VAL A 223 5.63 -12.18 44.99
CA VAL A 223 4.76 -12.32 46.15
C VAL A 223 5.64 -12.48 47.38
N THR A 224 5.49 -11.56 48.32
CA THR A 224 6.11 -11.61 49.64
C THR A 224 5.06 -12.07 50.64
N ILE A 225 5.38 -13.09 51.43
CA ILE A 225 4.49 -13.63 52.46
C ILE A 225 5.10 -13.29 53.83
N GLY A 226 4.35 -12.59 54.67
CA GLY A 226 4.78 -12.03 55.95
C GLY A 226 5.34 -10.61 55.83
N ASP A 227 5.36 -9.90 56.95
CA ASP A 227 5.94 -8.57 57.10
C ASP A 227 6.60 -8.42 58.49
N GLU A 228 7.05 -7.21 58.86
CA GLU A 228 7.68 -6.95 60.17
C GLU A 228 6.73 -7.21 61.36
N THR A 229 5.41 -7.24 61.14
CA THR A 229 4.37 -7.48 62.15
C THR A 229 3.90 -8.93 62.21
N VAL A 230 4.00 -9.67 61.09
CA VAL A 230 3.64 -11.09 60.95
C VAL A 230 4.85 -11.86 60.45
N ASN A 231 5.74 -12.21 61.38
CA ASN A 231 6.95 -12.96 61.04
C ASN A 231 6.69 -14.47 60.91
N ILE A 232 6.39 -14.89 59.69
CA ILE A 232 6.11 -16.30 59.35
C ILE A 232 7.32 -17.22 59.60
N THR A 233 8.56 -16.70 59.67
CA THR A 233 9.75 -17.53 59.91
C THR A 233 9.80 -18.09 61.32
N ASN A 234 8.99 -17.55 62.25
CA ASN A 234 8.87 -18.05 63.62
C ASN A 234 7.89 -19.24 63.74
N LEU A 235 7.17 -19.59 62.67
CA LEU A 235 6.29 -20.76 62.65
C LEU A 235 7.11 -22.05 62.43
N PRO A 236 6.61 -23.23 62.85
CA PRO A 236 7.21 -24.50 62.46
C PRO A 236 7.29 -24.66 60.93
N LYS A 237 8.38 -25.26 60.42
CA LYS A 237 8.60 -25.45 58.96
C LYS A 237 7.38 -26.03 58.22
N SER A 238 6.71 -27.02 58.83
CA SER A 238 5.52 -27.64 58.24
C SER A 238 4.35 -26.68 58.03
N LYS A 239 4.21 -25.64 58.87
CA LYS A 239 3.21 -24.58 58.68
C LYS A 239 3.66 -23.55 57.65
N GLN A 240 4.95 -23.23 57.59
CA GLN A 240 5.51 -22.35 56.57
C GLN A 240 5.32 -22.94 55.16
N GLU A 241 5.69 -24.21 54.98
CA GLU A 241 5.53 -24.95 53.72
C GLU A 241 4.06 -25.00 53.29
N LYS A 242 3.14 -25.25 54.21
CA LYS A 242 1.70 -25.25 53.92
C LYS A 242 1.19 -23.89 53.42
N ILE A 243 1.61 -22.80 54.06
CA ILE A 243 1.21 -21.44 53.65
C ILE A 243 1.79 -21.10 52.26
N VAL A 244 3.07 -21.42 52.03
CA VAL A 244 3.71 -21.22 50.73
C VAL A 244 3.01 -22.04 49.64
N GLN A 245 2.64 -23.28 49.94
CA GLN A 245 1.95 -24.16 49.01
C GLN A 245 0.52 -23.66 48.70
N GLU A 246 -0.24 -23.21 49.70
CA GLU A 246 -1.57 -22.62 49.50
C GLU A 246 -1.52 -21.34 48.64
N VAL A 247 -0.49 -20.50 48.82
CA VAL A 247 -0.30 -19.31 47.98
C VAL A 247 0.15 -19.70 46.57
N ALA A 248 1.04 -20.68 46.43
CA ALA A 248 1.51 -21.16 45.13
C ALA A 248 0.39 -21.82 44.31
N GLU A 249 -0.43 -22.68 44.92
CA GLU A 249 -1.59 -23.31 44.27
C GLU A 249 -2.57 -22.27 43.74
N LYS A 250 -2.85 -21.23 44.54
CA LYS A 250 -3.66 -20.11 44.06
C LYS A 250 -2.99 -19.38 42.90
N LEU A 251 -1.68 -19.10 42.96
CA LEU A 251 -0.97 -18.40 41.87
C LEU A 251 -1.04 -19.18 40.54
N TYR A 252 -1.10 -20.51 40.59
CA TYR A 252 -1.29 -21.36 39.42
C TYR A 252 -2.70 -21.30 38.82
N GLU A 253 -3.71 -20.90 39.59
CA GLU A 253 -5.11 -20.80 39.15
C GLU A 253 -5.47 -19.42 38.57
N ILE A 254 -4.54 -18.46 38.55
CA ILE A 254 -4.77 -17.11 38.04
C ILE A 254 -5.16 -17.14 36.55
N ARG A 255 -6.31 -16.52 36.25
CA ARG A 255 -6.83 -16.25 34.92
C ARG A 255 -7.06 -14.75 34.72
N GLU A 256 -7.25 -14.35 33.46
CA GLU A 256 -7.47 -12.95 33.04
C GLU A 256 -8.74 -12.32 33.65
N ASP A 257 -9.67 -13.14 34.15
CA ASP A 257 -10.98 -12.77 34.70
C ASP A 257 -11.10 -12.95 36.24
N THR A 258 -10.00 -13.30 36.92
CA THR A 258 -10.00 -13.49 38.38
C THR A 258 -9.51 -12.26 39.13
N ASP A 259 -10.40 -11.62 39.88
CA ASP A 259 -10.04 -10.62 40.89
C ASP A 259 -9.51 -11.28 42.16
N TRP A 260 -8.44 -10.72 42.71
CA TRP A 260 -7.79 -11.26 43.90
C TRP A 260 -7.88 -10.31 45.09
N VAL A 261 -8.18 -10.89 46.25
CA VAL A 261 -8.16 -10.20 47.55
C VAL A 261 -7.12 -10.88 48.43
N PHE A 262 -6.07 -10.14 48.79
CA PHE A 262 -5.00 -10.64 49.65
C PHE A 262 -5.34 -10.42 51.14
N PRO A 263 -5.11 -11.40 52.03
CA PRO A 263 -5.08 -11.14 53.47
C PRO A 263 -3.86 -10.27 53.85
N TYR A 264 -3.96 -9.56 54.98
CA TYR A 264 -3.01 -8.53 55.44
C TYR A 264 -1.50 -8.86 55.32
N PRO A 265 -1.00 -10.10 55.51
CA PRO A 265 0.43 -10.38 55.42
C PRO A 265 0.93 -10.78 54.02
N ILE A 266 0.19 -10.55 52.93
CA ILE A 266 0.66 -10.88 51.56
C ILE A 266 0.83 -9.58 50.76
N ASP A 267 2.07 -9.27 50.39
CA ASP A 267 2.43 -8.14 49.52
C ASP A 267 2.78 -8.65 48.12
N VAL A 268 2.08 -8.15 47.10
CA VAL A 268 2.30 -8.53 45.70
C VAL A 268 2.83 -7.34 44.93
N LYS A 269 4.05 -7.46 44.43
CA LYS A 269 4.71 -6.47 43.61
C LYS A 269 4.83 -6.99 42.19
N LEU A 270 4.39 -6.19 41.24
CA LEU A 270 4.60 -6.45 39.83
C LEU A 270 6.01 -5.96 39.45
N LEU A 271 6.93 -6.89 39.20
CA LEU A 271 8.19 -6.61 38.54
C LEU A 271 7.96 -6.50 37.04
N GLY A 272 8.46 -5.44 36.43
CA GLY A 272 8.40 -5.22 34.99
C GLY A 272 9.26 -4.02 34.60
N ALA A 273 9.44 -3.81 33.31
CA ALA A 273 10.29 -2.73 32.77
C ALA A 273 9.72 -1.30 32.98
N GLY A 274 8.69 -1.11 33.80
CA GLY A 274 8.03 0.19 34.00
C GLY A 274 7.47 0.78 32.70
N GLY A 275 6.94 -0.05 31.80
CA GLY A 275 6.39 0.38 30.51
C GLY A 275 7.44 0.63 29.40
N LYS A 276 8.73 0.38 29.65
CA LYS A 276 9.79 0.52 28.64
C LYS A 276 10.11 -0.83 27.97
N THR A 277 9.23 -1.27 27.08
CA THR A 277 9.57 -2.35 26.13
C THR A 277 10.37 -1.78 24.98
N ILE A 278 11.39 -2.51 24.50
CA ILE A 278 12.07 -2.15 23.25
C ILE A 278 11.04 -2.20 22.11
N ASP A 279 11.01 -1.18 21.26
CA ASP A 279 10.13 -1.15 20.08
C ASP A 279 10.73 -2.02 18.97
N TYR A 280 10.44 -3.31 19.01
CA TYR A 280 10.89 -4.29 18.00
C TYR A 280 10.26 -4.06 16.63
N VAL A 281 9.11 -3.39 16.56
CA VAL A 281 8.38 -3.16 15.31
C VAL A 281 9.23 -2.31 14.36
N GLN A 282 9.93 -1.30 14.88
CA GLN A 282 10.83 -0.47 14.08
C GLN A 282 11.99 -1.26 13.48
N TYR A 283 12.57 -2.19 14.24
CA TYR A 283 13.65 -3.05 13.75
C TYR A 283 13.16 -4.02 12.68
N LEU A 284 12.01 -4.67 12.89
CA LEU A 284 11.43 -5.58 11.90
C LEU A 284 11.11 -4.84 10.59
N ARG A 285 10.46 -3.67 10.67
CA ARG A 285 10.19 -2.82 9.50
C ARG A 285 11.47 -2.42 8.77
N TYR A 286 12.52 -2.04 9.51
CA TYR A 286 13.81 -1.73 8.90
C TYR A 286 14.37 -2.90 8.07
N PHE A 287 14.33 -4.13 8.60
CA PHE A 287 14.80 -5.30 7.85
C PHE A 287 13.92 -5.62 6.64
N GLU A 288 12.60 -5.53 6.78
CA GLU A 288 11.66 -5.72 5.67
C GLU A 288 11.92 -4.72 4.53
N ASP A 289 12.12 -3.44 4.86
CA ASP A 289 12.44 -2.39 3.89
C ASP A 289 13.79 -2.64 3.20
N ARG A 290 14.80 -3.10 3.94
CA ARG A 290 16.11 -3.46 3.37
C ARG A 290 16.01 -4.66 2.43
N ILE A 291 15.20 -5.67 2.79
CA ILE A 291 14.93 -6.84 1.94
C ILE A 291 14.23 -6.39 0.65
N ARG A 292 13.11 -5.65 0.76
CA ARG A 292 12.35 -5.14 -0.40
C ARG A 292 13.21 -4.28 -1.32
N THR A 293 13.99 -3.36 -0.74
CA THR A 293 14.90 -2.47 -1.49
C THR A 293 15.99 -3.28 -2.19
N GLY A 294 16.60 -4.25 -1.50
CA GLY A 294 17.65 -5.10 -2.08
C GLY A 294 17.14 -5.98 -3.23
N LEU A 295 15.89 -6.46 -3.13
CA LEU A 295 15.19 -7.18 -4.20
C LEU A 295 14.56 -6.28 -5.25
N LYS A 296 14.66 -4.95 -5.08
CA LYS A 296 14.12 -3.91 -5.96
C LYS A 296 12.60 -3.99 -6.14
N VAL A 297 11.88 -4.50 -5.14
CA VAL A 297 10.42 -4.59 -5.14
C VAL A 297 9.83 -3.35 -4.45
N PRO A 298 9.01 -2.56 -5.14
CA PRO A 298 8.37 -1.37 -4.57
C PRO A 298 7.48 -1.69 -3.37
N SER A 299 7.46 -0.81 -2.36
CA SER A 299 6.59 -0.96 -1.19
C SER A 299 5.11 -0.86 -1.52
N VAL A 300 4.73 -0.25 -2.65
CA VAL A 300 3.34 -0.13 -3.14
C VAL A 300 2.63 -1.47 -3.35
N PHE A 301 3.38 -2.58 -3.49
CA PHE A 301 2.81 -3.91 -3.57
C PHE A 301 2.35 -4.45 -2.21
N PHE A 302 2.82 -3.84 -1.11
CA PHE A 302 2.62 -4.30 0.25
C PHE A 302 1.89 -3.27 1.13
N GLU A 303 2.10 -1.98 0.88
CA GLU A 303 1.64 -0.88 1.73
C GLU A 303 1.03 0.24 0.90
N ASP A 304 0.03 0.91 1.50
CA ASP A 304 -0.64 2.07 0.92
C ASP A 304 0.25 3.32 1.09
N THR A 305 1.28 3.41 0.25
CA THR A 305 2.22 4.54 0.27
C THR A 305 1.69 5.72 -0.54
N GLY A 306 1.90 6.93 -0.03
CA GLY A 306 1.49 8.18 -0.68
C GLY A 306 1.92 8.24 -2.16
N ARG A 307 1.01 8.72 -3.02
CA ARG A 307 1.10 8.68 -4.49
C ARG A 307 2.37 9.29 -5.11
N SER A 308 3.12 10.12 -4.38
CA SER A 308 4.26 10.89 -4.91
C SER A 308 5.54 10.06 -5.17
N GLY A 309 5.74 8.91 -4.50
CA GLY A 309 6.89 8.02 -4.72
C GLY A 309 6.61 6.77 -5.57
N ALA A 310 5.35 6.34 -5.61
CA ALA A 310 4.92 5.08 -6.24
C ALA A 310 5.28 4.98 -7.73
N GLY A 311 5.10 6.07 -8.48
CA GLY A 311 5.34 6.07 -9.93
C GLY A 311 6.82 5.95 -10.31
N VAL A 312 7.74 6.47 -9.49
CA VAL A 312 9.20 6.34 -9.75
C VAL A 312 9.65 4.91 -9.45
N GLN A 313 9.25 4.37 -8.30
CA GLN A 313 9.60 3.01 -7.89
C GLN A 313 9.05 1.97 -8.87
N MET A 314 7.80 2.12 -9.30
CA MET A 314 7.19 1.23 -10.29
C MET A 314 7.92 1.27 -11.64
N ARG A 315 8.43 2.43 -12.08
CA ARG A 315 9.25 2.51 -13.30
C ARG A 315 10.54 1.72 -13.19
N ILE A 316 11.26 1.83 -12.07
CA ILE A 316 12.50 1.09 -11.82
C ILE A 316 12.21 -0.41 -11.81
N PHE A 317 11.12 -0.82 -11.16
CA PHE A 317 10.67 -2.20 -11.15
C PHE A 317 10.35 -2.72 -12.56
N VAL A 318 9.60 -1.97 -13.38
CA VAL A 318 9.30 -2.36 -14.77
C VAL A 318 10.57 -2.51 -15.60
N LEU A 319 11.58 -1.64 -15.43
CA LEU A 319 12.86 -1.78 -16.12
C LEU A 319 13.59 -3.06 -15.70
N TRP A 320 13.55 -3.39 -14.41
CA TRP A 320 14.09 -4.65 -13.88
C TRP A 320 13.37 -5.87 -14.49
N ILE A 321 12.04 -5.86 -14.52
CA ILE A 321 11.24 -6.94 -15.14
C ILE A 321 11.56 -7.09 -16.63
N ARG A 322 11.66 -5.99 -17.39
CA ARG A 322 12.06 -6.03 -18.80
C ARG A 322 13.47 -6.59 -19.00
N SER A 323 14.40 -6.30 -18.08
CA SER A 323 15.73 -6.89 -18.12
C SER A 323 15.69 -8.41 -17.95
N LEU A 324 14.85 -8.93 -17.04
CA LEU A 324 14.65 -10.36 -16.85
C LEU A 324 13.99 -11.01 -18.07
N GLN A 325 12.94 -10.38 -18.62
CA GLN A 325 12.26 -10.83 -19.84
C GLN A 325 13.22 -10.93 -21.03
N ARG A 326 14.17 -9.99 -21.16
CA ARG A 326 15.19 -10.00 -22.21
C ARG A 326 16.16 -11.17 -22.05
N LEU A 327 16.64 -11.41 -20.83
CA LEU A 327 17.49 -12.56 -20.51
C LEU A 327 16.77 -13.89 -20.83
N ILE A 328 15.50 -14.00 -20.47
CA ILE A 328 14.68 -15.18 -20.81
C ILE A 328 14.52 -15.30 -22.33
N SER A 329 14.25 -14.22 -23.05
CA SER A 329 14.14 -14.25 -24.51
C SER A 329 15.43 -14.70 -25.19
N GLU A 330 16.59 -14.29 -24.70
CA GLU A 330 17.89 -14.76 -25.21
C GLU A 330 18.03 -16.27 -25.02
N SER A 331 17.71 -16.78 -23.83
CA SER A 331 17.74 -18.23 -23.56
C SER A 331 16.68 -19.02 -24.33
N LEU A 332 15.49 -18.44 -24.58
CA LEU A 332 14.46 -19.07 -25.38
C LEU A 332 14.84 -19.14 -26.86
N ARG A 333 15.62 -18.19 -27.37
CA ARG A 333 16.13 -18.26 -28.76
C ARG A 333 16.98 -19.49 -28.98
N GLU A 334 17.90 -19.81 -28.06
CA GLU A 334 18.72 -21.03 -28.15
C GLU A 334 17.86 -22.32 -28.21
N ILE A 335 16.69 -22.31 -27.59
CA ILE A 335 15.73 -23.44 -27.63
C ILE A 335 14.93 -23.40 -28.93
N PHE A 336 14.42 -22.24 -29.32
CA PHE A 336 13.58 -22.06 -30.50
C PHE A 336 14.36 -22.33 -31.78
N ASP A 337 15.63 -21.91 -31.87
CA ASP A 337 16.49 -22.18 -33.02
C ASP A 337 16.68 -23.70 -33.20
N ALA A 338 16.89 -24.45 -32.11
CA ALA A 338 16.96 -25.90 -32.15
C ALA A 338 15.61 -26.56 -32.54
N VAL A 339 14.48 -25.95 -32.19
CA VAL A 339 13.15 -26.40 -32.64
C VAL A 339 13.00 -26.17 -34.15
N LEU A 340 13.43 -25.02 -34.66
CA LEU A 340 13.33 -24.69 -36.09
C LEU A 340 14.23 -25.58 -36.94
N GLU A 341 15.46 -25.86 -36.49
CA GLU A 341 16.37 -26.81 -37.13
C GLU A 341 15.72 -28.20 -37.28
N LEU A 342 15.09 -28.72 -36.21
CA LEU A 342 14.37 -30.00 -36.24
C LEU A 342 13.17 -30.03 -37.20
N ASN A 343 12.58 -28.86 -37.48
CA ASN A 343 11.45 -28.73 -38.40
C ASN A 343 11.88 -28.33 -39.83
N GLY A 344 13.20 -28.25 -40.10
CA GLY A 344 13.73 -27.84 -41.41
C GLY A 344 13.50 -26.37 -41.76
N LEU A 345 13.31 -25.52 -40.75
CA LEU A 345 13.07 -24.07 -40.86
C LEU A 345 14.30 -23.27 -40.38
N GLU A 346 15.49 -23.83 -40.56
CA GLU A 346 16.73 -23.21 -40.10
C GLU A 346 16.99 -21.88 -40.83
N GLY A 347 17.37 -20.84 -40.08
CA GLY A 347 17.69 -19.52 -40.62
C GLY A 347 16.49 -18.59 -40.83
N GLU A 348 15.26 -19.05 -40.57
CA GLU A 348 14.06 -18.21 -40.64
C GLU A 348 14.02 -17.15 -39.52
N GLU A 349 13.60 -15.93 -39.86
CA GLU A 349 13.55 -14.83 -38.89
C GLU A 349 12.29 -14.87 -38.02
N TYR A 350 12.49 -14.67 -36.71
CA TYR A 350 11.40 -14.47 -35.75
C TYR A 350 11.78 -13.49 -34.64
N SER A 351 10.77 -12.93 -33.99
CA SER A 351 10.94 -12.12 -32.79
C SER A 351 9.98 -12.50 -31.67
N ILE A 352 10.50 -12.52 -30.45
CA ILE A 352 9.73 -12.70 -29.21
C ILE A 352 9.32 -11.32 -28.72
N VAL A 353 8.02 -11.03 -28.72
CA VAL A 353 7.47 -9.74 -28.31
C VAL A 353 6.65 -9.91 -27.03
N TRP A 354 7.18 -9.37 -25.93
CA TRP A 354 6.49 -9.35 -24.64
C TRP A 354 5.34 -8.33 -24.64
N CYS A 355 4.22 -8.69 -24.01
CA CYS A 355 3.08 -7.81 -23.87
C CYS A 355 3.34 -6.67 -22.86
N GLU A 356 2.57 -5.59 -22.95
CA GLU A 356 2.73 -4.42 -22.06
C GLU A 356 2.33 -4.71 -20.60
N LEU A 357 3.07 -4.12 -19.65
CA LEU A 357 2.79 -4.14 -18.22
C LEU A 357 1.80 -3.02 -17.87
N GLU A 358 0.58 -3.39 -17.48
CA GLU A 358 -0.69 -2.65 -17.77
C GLU A 358 -0.93 -1.24 -17.21
N SER A 359 -0.10 -0.58 -16.38
CA SER A 359 -0.52 0.68 -15.72
C SER A 359 0.12 1.98 -16.21
N VAL A 360 1.39 1.97 -16.62
CA VAL A 360 2.13 3.21 -16.96
C VAL A 360 2.11 3.50 -18.46
N ASP A 361 2.07 2.47 -19.30
CA ASP A 361 2.22 2.62 -20.74
C ASP A 361 0.90 2.92 -21.46
N LYS A 362 -0.23 2.34 -21.04
CA LYS A 362 -1.56 2.66 -21.60
C LYS A 362 -1.94 4.13 -21.41
N THR A 363 -1.70 4.69 -20.22
CA THR A 363 -1.99 6.11 -19.94
C THR A 363 -1.11 7.05 -20.76
N LYS A 364 0.19 6.72 -20.93
CA LYS A 364 1.12 7.51 -21.75
C LYS A 364 0.87 7.34 -23.25
N ALA A 365 0.47 6.16 -23.70
CA ALA A 365 0.06 5.90 -25.08
C ALA A 365 -1.23 6.65 -25.41
N ALA A 366 -2.24 6.58 -24.54
CA ALA A 366 -3.48 7.34 -24.67
C ALA A 366 -3.23 8.86 -24.63
N THR A 367 -2.34 9.33 -23.75
CA THR A 367 -1.97 10.76 -23.69
C THR A 367 -1.26 11.22 -24.97
N ARG A 368 -0.32 10.42 -25.51
CA ARG A 368 0.35 10.74 -26.79
C ARG A 368 -0.61 10.68 -27.98
N LEU A 369 -1.49 9.69 -28.02
CA LEU A 369 -2.55 9.60 -29.04
C LEU A 369 -3.48 10.81 -28.99
N LYS A 370 -3.87 11.24 -27.78
CA LYS A 370 -4.66 12.45 -27.59
C LYS A 370 -3.91 13.69 -28.09
N ILE A 371 -2.63 13.84 -27.78
CA ILE A 371 -1.79 14.94 -28.30
C ILE A 371 -1.74 14.92 -29.84
N TYR A 372 -1.58 13.76 -30.47
CA TYR A 372 -1.55 13.64 -31.94
C TYR A 372 -2.92 13.87 -32.58
N ALA A 373 -4.01 13.50 -31.89
CA ALA A 373 -5.38 13.78 -32.30
C ALA A 373 -5.72 15.28 -32.19
N ASP A 374 -5.42 15.89 -31.05
CA ASP A 374 -5.66 17.31 -30.77
C ASP A 374 -4.83 18.21 -31.70
N ALA A 375 -3.63 17.75 -32.10
CA ALA A 375 -2.77 18.44 -33.06
C ALA A 375 -3.14 18.21 -34.54
N GLY A 376 -4.15 17.37 -34.84
CA GLY A 376 -4.58 17.05 -36.20
C GLY A 376 -3.53 16.32 -37.05
N ILE A 377 -2.51 15.73 -36.41
CA ILE A 377 -1.38 15.06 -37.09
C ILE A 377 -1.82 13.71 -37.67
N LEU A 378 -2.75 13.02 -36.99
CA LEU A 378 -3.25 11.72 -37.40
C LEU A 378 -4.70 11.83 -37.89
N PRO A 379 -5.01 11.35 -39.10
CA PRO A 379 -6.38 11.16 -39.58
C PRO A 379 -7.19 10.25 -38.63
N THR A 380 -8.50 10.50 -38.54
CA THR A 380 -9.41 9.81 -37.59
C THR A 380 -9.42 8.29 -37.78
N ASP A 381 -9.28 7.81 -39.01
CA ASP A 381 -9.18 6.39 -39.36
C ASP A 381 -7.87 5.76 -38.87
N VAL A 382 -6.75 6.50 -38.94
CA VAL A 382 -5.45 6.04 -38.42
C VAL A 382 -5.46 6.05 -36.89
N LEU A 383 -6.12 7.03 -36.26
CA LEU A 383 -6.36 7.08 -34.82
C LEU A 383 -7.21 5.91 -34.32
N GLN A 384 -8.29 5.58 -35.04
CA GLN A 384 -9.09 4.40 -34.75
C GLN A 384 -8.24 3.13 -34.89
N LYS A 385 -7.37 3.06 -35.89
CA LYS A 385 -6.44 1.93 -36.09
C LYS A 385 -5.42 1.77 -34.97
N LEU A 386 -4.82 2.87 -34.53
CA LEU A 386 -3.85 2.86 -33.43
C LEU A 386 -4.51 2.63 -32.07
N ALA A 387 -5.68 3.23 -31.81
CA ALA A 387 -6.43 3.01 -30.58
C ALA A 387 -6.90 1.56 -30.47
N ALA A 388 -7.43 1.01 -31.56
CA ALA A 388 -7.76 -0.40 -31.64
C ALA A 388 -6.54 -1.29 -31.42
N LYS A 389 -5.39 -1.01 -32.04
CA LYS A 389 -4.15 -1.76 -31.80
C LYS A 389 -3.65 -1.69 -30.35
N ILE A 390 -3.78 -0.53 -29.68
CA ILE A 390 -3.43 -0.34 -28.26
C ILE A 390 -4.38 -1.08 -27.32
N GLU A 391 -5.65 -1.21 -27.71
CA GLU A 391 -6.67 -1.99 -26.98
C GLU A 391 -6.72 -3.47 -27.43
N GLY A 392 -5.86 -3.90 -28.36
CA GLY A 392 -5.82 -5.27 -28.88
C GLY A 392 -7.03 -5.67 -29.76
N ILE A 393 -7.56 -4.72 -30.53
CA ILE A 393 -8.69 -4.84 -31.45
C ILE A 393 -8.15 -4.91 -32.89
N ASP A 394 -8.49 -5.96 -33.64
CA ASP A 394 -8.12 -6.17 -35.05
C ASP A 394 -9.25 -5.68 -35.99
N ILE A 395 -8.91 -4.93 -37.04
CA ILE A 395 -9.84 -4.03 -37.75
C ILE A 395 -10.18 -4.53 -39.16
N GLU A 396 -9.30 -5.34 -39.76
CA GLU A 396 -9.54 -5.90 -41.09
C GLU A 396 -10.60 -7.00 -41.06
N GLN A 397 -10.77 -7.69 -39.93
CA GLN A 397 -11.93 -8.58 -39.72
C GLN A 397 -13.25 -7.81 -39.55
N HIS A 398 -13.20 -6.57 -39.05
CA HIS A 398 -14.38 -5.80 -38.70
C HIS A 398 -15.08 -5.11 -39.89
N THR A 399 -14.37 -4.89 -40.99
CA THR A 399 -14.93 -4.19 -42.18
C THR A 399 -15.66 -5.14 -43.12
N LEU A 400 -15.27 -6.41 -43.19
CA LEU A 400 -15.97 -7.47 -43.94
C LEU A 400 -17.23 -7.97 -43.22
N GLU A 401 -17.31 -7.83 -41.90
CA GLU A 401 -18.47 -8.25 -41.09
C GLU A 401 -19.69 -7.33 -41.22
N TYR A 402 -19.54 -6.10 -41.74
CA TYR A 402 -20.62 -5.10 -41.76
C TYR A 402 -21.64 -5.29 -42.89
N GLU A 403 -21.31 -5.99 -43.98
CA GLU A 403 -22.23 -6.13 -45.12
C GLU A 403 -22.95 -7.48 -45.19
N GLU A 404 -22.44 -8.56 -44.59
CA GLU A 404 -23.07 -9.89 -44.72
C GLU A 404 -23.91 -10.36 -43.52
N HIS A 405 -23.75 -9.77 -42.33
CA HIS A 405 -24.30 -10.39 -41.12
C HIS A 405 -25.12 -9.43 -40.25
N GLY A 406 -26.39 -9.25 -40.63
CA GLY A 406 -27.49 -8.92 -39.71
C GLY A 406 -27.76 -9.99 -38.62
N ARG A 407 -26.71 -10.67 -38.13
CA ARG A 407 -26.73 -11.65 -37.04
C ARG A 407 -25.47 -11.45 -36.18
N ASN A 408 -25.69 -10.77 -35.07
CA ASN A 408 -24.73 -10.37 -34.03
C ASN A 408 -23.80 -11.51 -33.51
N PRO A 409 -22.46 -11.40 -33.71
CA PRO A 409 -21.46 -12.26 -33.07
C PRO A 409 -20.55 -11.54 -32.05
N PHE A 410 -20.90 -10.35 -31.54
CA PHE A 410 -20.09 -9.63 -30.54
C PHE A 410 -20.57 -9.85 -29.11
N PHE A 411 -20.17 -10.95 -28.49
CA PHE A 411 -20.12 -11.05 -27.02
C PHE A 411 -19.04 -12.07 -26.60
N ARG A 412 -17.83 -11.57 -26.27
CA ARG A 412 -16.78 -12.39 -25.63
C ARG A 412 -17.24 -12.80 -24.22
N PHE A 413 -17.37 -14.10 -23.98
CA PHE A 413 -17.73 -14.68 -22.68
C PHE A 413 -16.55 -14.69 -21.71
N SER A 414 -16.78 -14.43 -20.42
CA SER A 414 -15.80 -14.78 -19.36
C SER A 414 -15.60 -16.31 -19.29
N SER A 415 -14.49 -16.77 -18.71
CA SER A 415 -14.22 -18.20 -18.48
C SER A 415 -15.34 -18.88 -17.69
N GLU A 416 -15.98 -18.17 -16.76
CA GLU A 416 -17.12 -18.69 -16.00
C GLU A 416 -18.43 -18.74 -16.79
N GLU A 417 -18.66 -17.77 -17.68
CA GLU A 417 -19.85 -17.78 -18.57
C GLU A 417 -19.78 -18.93 -19.59
N LYS A 418 -18.57 -19.35 -19.99
CA LYS A 418 -18.35 -20.54 -20.81
C LYS A 418 -18.64 -21.84 -20.04
N GLU A 419 -18.22 -21.92 -18.78
CA GLU A 419 -18.51 -23.05 -17.88
C GLU A 419 -20.02 -23.19 -17.63
N LEU A 420 -20.68 -22.06 -17.33
CA LEU A 420 -22.12 -21.92 -17.15
C LEU A 420 -22.89 -22.38 -18.38
N ALA A 421 -22.50 -21.90 -19.56
CA ALA A 421 -23.10 -22.31 -20.83
C ALA A 421 -22.93 -23.82 -21.11
N ARG A 422 -21.81 -24.42 -20.68
CA ARG A 422 -21.58 -25.87 -20.86
C ARG A 422 -22.48 -26.70 -19.94
N LYS A 423 -22.59 -26.32 -18.67
CA LYS A 423 -23.44 -27.02 -17.69
C LYS A 423 -24.93 -26.92 -18.02
N ILE A 424 -25.39 -25.72 -18.37
CA ILE A 424 -26.78 -25.51 -18.82
C ILE A 424 -27.07 -26.33 -20.07
N ARG A 425 -26.14 -26.39 -21.03
CA ARG A 425 -26.30 -27.22 -22.23
C ARG A 425 -26.49 -28.70 -21.87
N ALA A 426 -25.70 -29.23 -20.94
CA ALA A 426 -25.84 -30.61 -20.49
C ALA A 426 -27.19 -30.87 -19.81
N ILE A 427 -27.66 -29.94 -18.98
CA ILE A 427 -28.98 -30.04 -18.32
C ILE A 427 -30.11 -29.99 -19.36
N LEU A 428 -30.09 -29.03 -20.28
CA LEU A 428 -31.08 -28.90 -21.36
C LEU A 428 -31.15 -30.14 -22.25
N GLN A 429 -30.00 -30.76 -22.55
CA GLN A 429 -29.96 -32.00 -23.32
C GLN A 429 -30.59 -33.17 -22.56
N ARG A 430 -30.40 -33.27 -21.24
CA ARG A 430 -31.05 -34.28 -20.39
C ARG A 430 -32.57 -34.06 -20.32
N MET A 431 -33.01 -32.82 -20.10
CA MET A 431 -34.44 -32.47 -20.07
C MET A 431 -35.13 -32.78 -21.40
N LYS A 432 -34.50 -32.42 -22.53
CA LYS A 432 -35.02 -32.72 -23.87
C LYS A 432 -35.12 -34.22 -24.12
N ARG A 433 -34.11 -35.00 -23.70
CA ARG A 433 -34.13 -36.46 -23.82
C ARG A 433 -35.26 -37.10 -23.00
N LYS A 434 -35.40 -36.73 -21.73
CA LYS A 434 -36.53 -37.16 -20.86
C LYS A 434 -37.88 -36.84 -21.49
N SER A 435 -38.03 -35.64 -22.08
CA SER A 435 -39.29 -35.25 -22.75
C SER A 435 -39.60 -36.07 -24.01
N ILE A 436 -38.58 -36.50 -24.76
CA ILE A 436 -38.73 -37.33 -25.96
C ILE A 436 -39.04 -38.78 -25.57
N GLU A 437 -38.30 -39.35 -24.61
CA GLU A 437 -38.53 -40.72 -24.12
C GLU A 437 -39.96 -40.91 -23.59
N ILE A 438 -40.46 -39.96 -22.80
CA ILE A 438 -41.84 -39.99 -22.28
C ILE A 438 -42.86 -39.79 -23.40
N ALA A 439 -42.58 -38.96 -24.40
CA ALA A 439 -43.46 -38.80 -25.56
C ALA A 439 -43.53 -40.08 -26.40
N GLU A 440 -42.43 -40.79 -26.58
CA GLU A 440 -42.37 -42.07 -27.29
C GLU A 440 -43.06 -43.20 -26.52
N GLU A 441 -42.93 -43.25 -25.19
CA GLU A 441 -43.71 -44.17 -24.32
C GLU A 441 -45.21 -43.86 -24.37
N SER A 442 -45.59 -42.57 -24.34
CA SER A 442 -47.00 -42.13 -24.39
C SER A 442 -47.66 -42.44 -25.74
N VAL A 443 -46.90 -42.46 -26.82
CA VAL A 443 -47.36 -42.88 -28.15
C VAL A 443 -47.56 -44.40 -28.23
N ARG A 444 -46.79 -45.19 -27.47
CA ARG A 444 -46.93 -46.66 -27.41
C ARG A 444 -48.10 -47.14 -26.54
N ASP A 445 -48.45 -46.40 -25.48
CA ASP A 445 -49.33 -46.89 -24.40
C ASP A 445 -50.66 -46.12 -24.20
N ASN A 446 -51.29 -45.67 -25.30
CA ASN A 446 -52.60 -44.98 -25.38
C ASN A 446 -52.50 -43.42 -25.29
N PRO A 447 -52.89 -42.68 -26.35
CA PRO A 447 -52.57 -41.25 -26.53
C PRO A 447 -53.30 -40.25 -25.61
N LEU A 448 -54.03 -40.69 -24.57
CA LEU A 448 -54.89 -39.83 -23.75
C LEU A 448 -54.42 -39.60 -22.30
N LYS A 449 -53.24 -40.08 -21.89
CA LYS A 449 -52.64 -39.68 -20.60
C LYS A 449 -51.47 -38.75 -20.83
N HIS A 450 -51.74 -37.44 -20.79
CA HIS A 450 -50.68 -36.43 -20.66
C HIS A 450 -49.98 -36.64 -19.31
N ARG A 451 -48.87 -37.38 -19.26
CA ARG A 451 -47.97 -37.38 -18.11
C ARG A 451 -47.22 -36.06 -18.12
N SER A 452 -47.40 -35.25 -17.07
CA SER A 452 -46.53 -34.10 -16.82
C SER A 452 -45.13 -34.61 -16.52
N VAL A 453 -44.13 -34.08 -17.22
CA VAL A 453 -42.72 -34.43 -16.96
C VAL A 453 -42.28 -33.70 -15.69
N ASP A 454 -41.81 -34.45 -14.71
CA ASP A 454 -41.22 -33.90 -13.48
C ASP A 454 -39.74 -33.57 -13.72
N PHE A 455 -39.40 -32.29 -13.59
CA PHE A 455 -38.05 -31.75 -13.75
C PHE A 455 -37.47 -31.19 -12.44
N SER A 456 -38.08 -31.52 -11.29
CA SER A 456 -37.75 -30.91 -10.00
C SER A 456 -36.27 -31.07 -9.60
N GLU A 457 -35.62 -32.19 -9.95
CA GLU A 457 -34.18 -32.39 -9.71
C GLU A 457 -33.30 -31.47 -10.58
N GLU A 458 -33.60 -31.36 -11.89
CA GLU A 458 -32.90 -30.45 -12.79
C GLU A 458 -33.13 -28.98 -12.41
N GLU A 459 -34.33 -28.62 -11.97
CA GLU A 459 -34.67 -27.29 -11.47
C GLU A 459 -33.87 -26.94 -10.20
N GLN A 460 -33.71 -27.89 -9.28
CA GLN A 460 -32.87 -27.71 -8.08
C GLN A 460 -31.37 -27.61 -8.42
N GLU A 461 -30.90 -28.35 -9.42
CA GLU A 461 -29.52 -28.26 -9.90
C GLU A 461 -29.24 -26.89 -10.53
N ILE A 462 -30.18 -26.37 -11.34
CA ILE A 462 -30.13 -25.02 -11.89
C ILE A 462 -30.12 -23.98 -10.78
N ALA A 463 -31.02 -24.08 -9.79
CA ALA A 463 -31.10 -23.14 -8.68
C ALA A 463 -29.81 -23.10 -7.84
N ARG A 464 -29.26 -24.25 -7.45
CA ARG A 464 -27.99 -24.34 -6.69
C ARG A 464 -26.81 -23.72 -7.43
N PHE A 465 -26.79 -23.87 -8.75
CA PHE A 465 -25.73 -23.29 -9.58
C PHE A 465 -25.89 -21.78 -9.73
N LEU A 466 -27.12 -21.31 -9.87
CA LEU A 466 -27.49 -19.90 -9.92
C LEU A 466 -27.19 -19.15 -8.62
N ASP A 467 -27.31 -19.81 -7.47
CA ASP A 467 -26.93 -19.26 -6.17
C ASP A 467 -25.46 -18.81 -6.16
N GLY A 468 -24.54 -19.68 -6.57
CA GLY A 468 -23.11 -19.36 -6.59
C GLY A 468 -22.76 -18.20 -7.53
N PHE A 469 -23.45 -18.09 -8.67
CA PHE A 469 -23.26 -17.00 -9.62
C PHE A 469 -23.84 -15.67 -9.13
N THR A 470 -25.08 -15.68 -8.63
CA THR A 470 -25.77 -14.49 -8.15
C THR A 470 -25.05 -13.87 -6.96
N ILE A 471 -24.57 -14.71 -6.04
CA ILE A 471 -23.76 -14.29 -4.90
C ILE A 471 -22.48 -13.59 -5.38
N ARG A 472 -21.80 -14.14 -6.39
CA ARG A 472 -20.57 -13.54 -6.94
C ARG A 472 -20.83 -12.24 -7.67
N ALA A 473 -21.88 -12.16 -8.49
CA ALA A 473 -22.29 -10.93 -9.18
C ALA A 473 -22.68 -9.83 -8.18
N TYR A 474 -23.41 -10.20 -7.13
CA TYR A 474 -23.77 -9.30 -6.03
C TYR A 474 -22.53 -8.76 -5.32
N TYR A 475 -21.57 -9.62 -4.93
CA TYR A 475 -20.34 -9.16 -4.28
C TYR A 475 -19.42 -8.37 -5.22
N THR A 476 -19.38 -8.69 -6.52
CA THR A 476 -18.63 -7.89 -7.50
C THR A 476 -19.22 -6.47 -7.63
N GLY A 477 -20.55 -6.37 -7.68
CA GLY A 477 -21.24 -5.08 -7.66
C GLY A 477 -21.02 -4.32 -6.36
N PHE A 478 -21.05 -5.03 -5.23
CA PHE A 478 -20.74 -4.49 -3.90
C PHE A 478 -19.33 -3.92 -3.84
N ASP A 479 -18.31 -4.66 -4.29
CA ASP A 479 -16.91 -4.23 -4.27
C ASP A 479 -16.66 -3.03 -5.19
N ARG A 480 -17.29 -3.00 -6.38
CA ARG A 480 -17.26 -1.82 -7.27
C ARG A 480 -17.95 -0.62 -6.63
N GLY A 481 -19.10 -0.84 -6.00
CA GLY A 481 -19.81 0.21 -5.26
C GLY A 481 -18.96 0.75 -4.11
N ALA A 482 -18.32 -0.14 -3.36
CA ALA A 482 -17.46 0.21 -2.24
C ALA A 482 -16.26 1.04 -2.71
N LYS A 483 -15.61 0.66 -3.81
CA LYS A 483 -14.53 1.46 -4.44
C LYS A 483 -15.00 2.85 -4.85
N ASP A 484 -16.14 2.95 -5.54
CA ASP A 484 -16.67 4.25 -5.99
C ASP A 484 -17.04 5.16 -4.81
N ILE A 485 -17.63 4.58 -3.75
CA ILE A 485 -17.98 5.29 -2.52
C ILE A 485 -16.71 5.70 -1.76
N ASN A 486 -15.72 4.82 -1.65
CA ASN A 486 -14.48 5.07 -0.92
C ASN A 486 -13.62 6.15 -1.62
N GLN A 487 -13.57 6.11 -2.96
CA GLN A 487 -12.90 7.13 -3.79
C GLN A 487 -13.51 8.52 -3.60
N PHE A 488 -14.80 8.60 -3.30
CA PHE A 488 -15.51 9.89 -3.18
C PHE A 488 -15.59 10.41 -1.74
N LEU A 489 -15.56 9.53 -0.73
CA LEU A 489 -16.00 9.90 0.64
C LEU A 489 -15.13 9.39 1.80
N GLY A 490 -14.14 8.51 1.60
CA GLY A 490 -13.26 7.98 2.65
C GLY A 490 -14.02 7.32 3.81
N TYR A 491 -14.29 6.01 3.71
CA TYR A 491 -15.00 5.26 4.75
C TYR A 491 -14.06 4.37 5.58
N ASP A 492 -14.50 4.05 6.80
CA ASP A 492 -13.92 3.00 7.64
C ASP A 492 -14.28 1.61 7.08
N GLN A 493 -13.25 0.79 6.86
CA GLN A 493 -13.35 -0.52 6.24
C GLN A 493 -14.20 -1.49 7.08
N GLU A 494 -14.22 -1.33 8.41
CA GLU A 494 -14.98 -2.17 9.34
C GLU A 494 -16.51 -1.99 9.18
N ALA A 495 -16.96 -0.77 8.82
CA ALA A 495 -18.38 -0.51 8.54
C ALA A 495 -18.83 -1.12 7.19
N ILE A 496 -17.93 -1.18 6.21
CA ILE A 496 -18.17 -1.85 4.92
C ILE A 496 -18.25 -3.36 5.12
N ASP A 497 -17.38 -3.92 5.96
CA ASP A 497 -17.34 -5.35 6.25
C ASP A 497 -18.58 -5.80 7.07
N PHE A 498 -19.06 -5.00 8.03
CA PHE A 498 -20.33 -5.26 8.71
C PHE A 498 -21.55 -5.27 7.76
N LEU A 499 -21.56 -4.40 6.75
CA LEU A 499 -22.61 -4.36 5.72
C LEU A 499 -22.52 -5.53 4.73
N ARG A 500 -21.33 -6.08 4.55
CA ARG A 500 -21.07 -7.29 3.74
C ARG A 500 -21.65 -8.53 4.43
N GLU A 501 -21.48 -8.65 5.75
CA GLU A 501 -21.96 -9.79 6.54
C GLU A 501 -23.49 -9.86 6.69
N ASN A 502 -24.17 -8.72 6.81
CA ASN A 502 -25.62 -8.66 7.04
C ASN A 502 -26.50 -8.72 5.78
N ASN A 503 -25.93 -8.66 4.57
CA ASN A 503 -26.70 -8.57 3.30
C ASN A 503 -27.05 -9.92 2.64
N THR A 504 -26.81 -11.04 3.34
CA THR A 504 -27.04 -12.40 2.83
C THR A 504 -28.49 -12.68 2.42
N LEU A 505 -29.47 -11.99 3.01
CA LEU A 505 -30.90 -12.14 2.68
C LEU A 505 -31.26 -11.55 1.30
N ILE A 506 -30.64 -10.43 0.90
CA ILE A 506 -30.89 -9.78 -0.40
C ILE A 506 -30.34 -10.65 -1.53
N ALA A 507 -29.12 -11.17 -1.35
CA ALA A 507 -28.50 -12.09 -2.31
C ALA A 507 -29.31 -13.39 -2.49
N LYS A 508 -29.81 -13.98 -1.40
CA LYS A 508 -30.64 -15.19 -1.44
C LYS A 508 -31.99 -14.98 -2.15
N ARG A 509 -32.65 -13.85 -1.91
CA ARG A 509 -33.90 -13.51 -2.60
C ARG A 509 -33.69 -13.30 -4.09
N LEU A 510 -32.64 -12.56 -4.46
CA LEU A 510 -32.31 -12.30 -5.85
C LEU A 510 -32.01 -13.59 -6.61
N SER A 511 -31.27 -14.52 -6.00
CA SER A 511 -30.96 -15.79 -6.65
C SER A 511 -32.21 -16.62 -6.97
N ARG A 512 -33.18 -16.64 -6.05
CA ARG A 512 -34.48 -17.29 -6.28
C ARG A 512 -35.23 -16.68 -7.46
N GLU A 513 -35.31 -15.35 -7.54
CA GLU A 513 -35.97 -14.64 -8.65
C GLU A 513 -35.31 -14.95 -10.01
N ILE A 514 -33.98 -15.08 -10.03
CA ILE A 514 -33.21 -15.45 -11.23
C ILE A 514 -33.46 -16.90 -11.64
N ALA A 515 -33.48 -17.82 -10.68
CA ALA A 515 -33.80 -19.23 -10.92
C ALA A 515 -35.19 -19.42 -11.50
N GLU A 516 -36.18 -18.71 -10.97
CA GLU A 516 -37.54 -18.73 -11.50
C GLU A 516 -37.61 -18.14 -12.93
N ALA A 517 -36.87 -17.07 -13.21
CA ALA A 517 -36.81 -16.48 -14.55
C ALA A 517 -36.15 -17.39 -15.58
N VAL A 518 -35.06 -18.06 -15.21
CA VAL A 518 -34.37 -19.04 -16.06
C VAL A 518 -35.28 -20.25 -16.32
N ASN A 519 -35.92 -20.80 -15.29
CA ASN A 519 -36.83 -21.94 -15.43
C ASN A 519 -38.01 -21.62 -16.35
N ARG A 520 -38.60 -20.42 -16.26
CA ARG A 520 -39.66 -19.99 -17.17
C ARG A 520 -39.23 -20.00 -18.64
N GLU A 521 -38.07 -19.41 -18.97
CA GLU A 521 -37.58 -19.38 -20.35
C GLU A 521 -37.20 -20.76 -20.88
N ILE A 522 -36.66 -21.64 -20.02
CA ILE A 522 -36.36 -23.03 -20.38
C ILE A 522 -37.65 -23.78 -20.73
N MET A 523 -38.68 -23.67 -19.89
CA MET A 523 -39.97 -24.32 -20.13
C MET A 523 -40.64 -23.79 -21.39
N GLU A 524 -40.57 -22.48 -21.64
CA GLU A 524 -41.09 -21.87 -22.85
C GLU A 524 -40.35 -22.35 -24.12
N ALA A 525 -39.01 -22.51 -24.05
CA ALA A 525 -38.22 -23.05 -25.14
C ALA A 525 -38.55 -24.53 -25.45
N ILE A 526 -38.78 -25.34 -24.41
CA ILE A 526 -39.21 -26.74 -24.55
C ILE A 526 -40.60 -26.81 -25.17
N MET A 527 -41.57 -26.02 -24.68
CA MET A 527 -42.94 -25.99 -25.21
C MET A 527 -42.98 -25.57 -26.68
N ARG A 528 -42.11 -24.64 -27.09
CA ARG A 528 -41.98 -24.17 -28.48
C ARG A 528 -41.13 -25.08 -29.38
N ARG A 529 -40.59 -26.19 -28.85
CA ARG A 529 -39.70 -27.12 -29.56
C ARG A 529 -38.47 -26.42 -30.16
N GLU A 530 -37.98 -25.39 -29.49
CA GLU A 530 -36.82 -24.62 -29.94
C GLU A 530 -35.54 -25.50 -29.91
N SER A 531 -34.54 -25.12 -30.71
CA SER A 531 -33.24 -25.78 -30.70
C SER A 531 -32.49 -25.52 -29.39
N VAL A 532 -31.48 -26.34 -29.08
CA VAL A 532 -30.68 -26.20 -27.85
C VAL A 532 -29.96 -24.85 -27.84
N GLU A 533 -29.56 -24.36 -29.02
CA GLU A 533 -28.92 -23.06 -29.23
C GLU A 533 -29.89 -21.90 -28.99
N GLN A 534 -31.15 -22.04 -29.40
CA GLN A 534 -32.20 -21.04 -29.16
C GLN A 534 -32.58 -20.95 -27.68
N ALA A 535 -32.77 -22.10 -27.02
CA ALA A 535 -33.00 -22.18 -25.57
C ALA A 535 -31.82 -21.57 -24.79
N ARG A 536 -30.58 -21.87 -25.21
CA ARG A 536 -29.37 -21.30 -24.62
C ARG A 536 -29.33 -19.77 -24.72
N GLU A 537 -29.74 -19.20 -25.85
CA GLU A 537 -29.74 -17.76 -26.07
C GLU A 537 -30.81 -17.04 -25.22
N ARG A 538 -32.00 -17.64 -25.03
CA ARG A 538 -33.01 -17.12 -24.09
C ARG A 538 -32.49 -17.06 -22.67
N VAL A 539 -31.95 -18.18 -22.21
CA VAL A 539 -31.36 -18.32 -20.88
C VAL A 539 -30.24 -17.30 -20.69
N ARG A 540 -29.34 -17.14 -21.68
CA ARG A 540 -28.27 -16.14 -21.67
C ARG A 540 -28.77 -14.69 -21.51
N ARG A 541 -29.87 -14.33 -22.16
CA ARG A 541 -30.44 -12.97 -22.06
C ARG A 541 -30.97 -12.69 -20.66
N VAL A 542 -31.63 -13.67 -20.04
CA VAL A 542 -32.02 -13.58 -18.61
C VAL A 542 -30.77 -13.41 -17.76
N PHE A 543 -29.75 -14.24 -17.95
CA PHE A 543 -28.48 -14.14 -17.21
C PHE A 543 -27.81 -12.77 -17.30
N THR A 544 -27.69 -12.24 -18.51
CA THR A 544 -27.02 -10.95 -18.73
C THR A 544 -27.79 -9.84 -18.03
N ARG A 545 -29.12 -9.80 -18.22
CA ARG A 545 -30.01 -8.83 -17.58
C ARG A 545 -29.94 -8.91 -16.05
N GLU A 546 -29.98 -10.12 -15.50
CA GLU A 546 -29.99 -10.32 -14.06
C GLU A 546 -28.62 -10.08 -13.40
N LYS A 547 -27.50 -10.29 -14.11
CA LYS A 547 -26.15 -9.87 -13.67
C LYS A 547 -26.08 -8.35 -13.47
N TRP A 548 -26.51 -7.58 -14.48
CA TRP A 548 -26.58 -6.11 -14.39
C TRP A 548 -27.51 -5.63 -13.28
N ARG A 549 -28.64 -6.33 -13.09
CA ARG A 549 -29.59 -6.05 -12.02
C ARG A 549 -28.99 -6.34 -10.64
N ALA A 550 -28.29 -7.46 -10.46
CA ALA A 550 -27.60 -7.82 -9.22
C ALA A 550 -26.56 -6.78 -8.82
N GLU A 551 -25.71 -6.37 -9.77
CA GLU A 551 -24.70 -5.34 -9.54
C GLU A 551 -25.34 -3.99 -9.17
N THR A 552 -26.40 -3.61 -9.88
CA THR A 552 -27.13 -2.37 -9.63
C THR A 552 -27.79 -2.36 -8.25
N ILE A 553 -28.41 -3.47 -7.83
CA ILE A 553 -29.01 -3.62 -6.49
C ILE A 553 -27.92 -3.50 -5.43
N ALA A 554 -26.83 -4.26 -5.55
CA ALA A 554 -25.73 -4.25 -4.57
C ALA A 554 -25.15 -2.85 -4.37
N ARG A 555 -24.90 -2.11 -5.46
CA ARG A 555 -24.42 -0.73 -5.41
C ARG A 555 -25.43 0.21 -4.75
N THR A 556 -26.71 0.05 -5.09
CA THR A 556 -27.80 0.88 -4.57
C THR A 556 -27.98 0.67 -3.06
N GLU A 557 -27.95 -0.58 -2.59
CA GLU A 557 -28.07 -0.90 -1.16
C GLU A 557 -26.86 -0.43 -0.35
N LEU A 558 -25.65 -0.55 -0.92
CA LEU A 558 -24.45 -0.05 -0.26
C LEU A 558 -24.51 1.48 -0.08
N ILE A 559 -24.88 2.22 -1.13
CA ILE A 559 -25.04 3.67 -1.06
C ILE A 559 -26.13 4.05 -0.06
N ARG A 560 -27.26 3.33 -0.05
CA ARG A 560 -28.34 3.55 0.93
C ARG A 560 -27.83 3.40 2.35
N ALA A 561 -27.19 2.27 2.65
CA ALA A 561 -26.69 1.98 3.99
C ALA A 561 -25.62 2.99 4.44
N ALA A 562 -24.70 3.33 3.55
CA ALA A 562 -23.60 4.24 3.81
C ALA A 562 -24.09 5.68 4.05
N THR A 563 -25.13 6.11 3.35
CA THR A 563 -25.70 7.46 3.52
C THR A 563 -26.61 7.54 4.75
N GLU A 564 -27.38 6.48 5.03
CA GLU A 564 -28.25 6.41 6.21
C GLU A 564 -27.45 6.31 7.52
N GLY A 565 -26.36 5.54 7.53
CA GLY A 565 -25.43 5.48 8.67
C GLY A 565 -24.84 6.85 8.99
N ARG A 566 -24.45 7.60 7.95
CA ARG A 566 -23.93 8.96 8.08
C ARG A 566 -24.97 9.94 8.65
N LEU A 567 -26.20 9.94 8.15
CA LEU A 567 -27.27 10.79 8.68
C LEU A 567 -27.56 10.49 10.16
N ARG A 568 -27.50 9.21 10.57
CA ARG A 568 -27.63 8.81 11.97
C ARG A 568 -26.47 9.32 12.83
N ALA A 569 -25.24 9.25 12.32
CA ALA A 569 -24.06 9.80 13.01
C ALA A 569 -24.18 11.32 13.16
N TYR A 570 -24.60 12.03 12.12
CA TYR A 570 -24.83 13.48 12.18
C TYR A 570 -25.93 13.85 13.17
N ARG A 571 -27.05 13.11 13.18
CA ARG A 571 -28.11 13.31 14.17
C ARG A 571 -27.61 13.09 15.60
N LYS A 572 -26.84 12.02 15.84
CA LYS A 572 -26.24 11.75 17.15
C LYS A 572 -25.25 12.84 17.58
N GLY A 573 -24.52 13.42 16.62
CA GLY A 573 -23.63 14.57 16.83
C GLY A 573 -24.33 15.93 16.96
N GLY A 574 -25.67 15.97 17.04
CA GLY A 574 -26.44 17.20 17.26
C GLY A 574 -26.69 18.05 16.01
N LEU A 575 -26.27 17.61 14.82
CA LEU A 575 -26.55 18.31 13.56
C LEU A 575 -28.04 18.23 13.23
N LYS A 576 -28.58 19.32 12.68
CA LYS A 576 -30.00 19.43 12.27
C LYS A 576 -30.20 19.47 10.77
N LYS A 577 -29.16 19.83 10.01
CA LYS A 577 -29.21 20.02 8.56
C LYS A 577 -28.00 19.42 7.86
N VAL A 578 -28.18 19.04 6.60
CA VAL A 578 -27.15 18.47 5.72
C VAL A 578 -27.27 19.05 4.31
N ASN A 579 -26.17 19.08 3.58
CA ASN A 579 -26.15 19.38 2.15
C ASN A 579 -26.12 18.08 1.34
N TRP A 580 -27.02 17.96 0.38
CA TRP A 580 -26.99 16.99 -0.69
C TRP A 580 -25.90 17.35 -1.69
N VAL A 581 -24.92 16.48 -1.85
CA VAL A 581 -23.80 16.69 -2.78
C VAL A 581 -23.89 15.67 -3.90
N VAL A 582 -23.78 16.18 -5.13
CA VAL A 582 -23.72 15.37 -6.35
C VAL A 582 -22.27 15.13 -6.75
N ALA A 583 -22.01 14.04 -7.48
CA ALA A 583 -20.75 13.87 -8.19
C ALA A 583 -20.82 14.70 -9.49
N PRO A 584 -20.04 15.79 -9.65
CA PRO A 584 -20.18 16.70 -10.79
C PRO A 584 -19.40 16.16 -12.01
N ASP A 585 -20.08 15.42 -12.87
CA ASP A 585 -19.53 14.94 -14.14
C ASP A 585 -20.65 14.78 -15.19
N GLU A 586 -20.30 14.35 -16.40
CA GLU A 586 -21.25 14.17 -17.51
C GLU A 586 -22.39 13.17 -17.22
N ARG A 587 -22.30 12.41 -16.11
CA ARG A 587 -23.28 11.41 -15.69
C ARG A 587 -24.16 11.89 -14.54
N THR A 588 -24.06 13.16 -14.11
CA THR A 588 -24.98 13.73 -13.11
C THR A 588 -26.38 13.88 -13.72
N CYS A 589 -27.40 13.29 -13.08
CA CYS A 589 -28.77 13.35 -13.61
C CYS A 589 -29.53 14.61 -13.11
N PRO A 590 -30.57 15.07 -13.86
CA PRO A 590 -31.36 16.24 -13.48
C PRO A 590 -32.03 16.12 -12.10
N VAL A 591 -32.45 14.91 -11.70
CA VAL A 591 -33.08 14.68 -10.38
C VAL A 591 -32.10 14.94 -9.25
N CYS A 592 -30.84 14.53 -9.40
CA CYS A 592 -29.80 14.77 -8.40
C CYS A 592 -29.44 16.24 -8.30
N LEU A 593 -29.37 16.95 -9.44
CA LEU A 593 -29.15 18.40 -9.47
C LEU A 593 -30.30 19.17 -8.82
N ALA A 594 -31.55 18.77 -9.09
CA ALA A 594 -32.72 19.39 -8.47
C ALA A 594 -32.72 19.22 -6.95
N ASN A 595 -32.43 18.02 -6.44
CA ASN A 595 -32.33 17.78 -5.00
C ASN A 595 -31.18 18.56 -4.35
N ALA A 596 -30.04 18.72 -5.04
CA ALA A 596 -28.92 19.52 -4.55
C ALA A 596 -29.21 21.03 -4.54
N ALA A 597 -30.07 21.51 -5.43
CA ALA A 597 -30.53 22.89 -5.43
C ALA A 597 -31.43 23.24 -4.22
N GLU A 598 -32.02 22.23 -3.56
CA GLU A 598 -32.83 22.39 -2.34
C GLU A 598 -32.01 22.41 -1.04
N ASN A 599 -30.68 22.46 -1.12
CA ASN A 599 -29.82 22.58 0.05
C ASN A 599 -30.07 23.87 0.84
N PRO A 600 -29.98 23.84 2.19
CA PRO A 600 -29.72 22.69 3.05
C PRO A 600 -31.00 21.90 3.45
N TRP A 601 -30.88 20.58 3.55
CA TRP A 601 -31.96 19.68 3.94
C TRP A 601 -32.00 19.44 5.45
N PRO A 602 -33.18 19.47 6.12
CA PRO A 602 -33.34 18.90 7.45
C PRO A 602 -32.99 17.40 7.46
N ILE A 603 -32.27 16.91 8.47
CA ILE A 603 -31.83 15.50 8.53
C ILE A 603 -33.02 14.54 8.49
N GLU A 604 -34.13 14.90 9.14
CA GLU A 604 -35.36 14.11 9.16
C GLU A 604 -35.96 13.97 7.75
N LYS A 605 -35.81 15.00 6.90
CA LYS A 605 -36.26 14.96 5.50
C LYS A 605 -35.26 14.28 4.57
N ALA A 606 -33.98 14.27 4.94
CA ALA A 606 -32.89 13.66 4.19
C ALA A 606 -32.87 12.12 4.30
N MET A 607 -33.36 11.56 5.42
CA MET A 607 -33.39 10.11 5.63
C MET A 607 -34.15 9.36 4.54
N GLY A 608 -33.53 8.28 4.05
CA GLY A 608 -34.09 7.45 2.98
C GLY A 608 -34.17 8.11 1.60
N LYS A 609 -33.66 9.33 1.40
CA LYS A 609 -33.71 10.01 0.08
C LYS A 609 -32.57 9.61 -0.86
N ILE A 610 -31.42 9.25 -0.32
CA ILE A 610 -30.29 8.70 -1.08
C ILE A 610 -30.26 7.18 -0.85
N PRO A 611 -30.22 6.36 -1.91
CA PRO A 611 -30.12 6.72 -3.33
C PRO A 611 -31.45 7.21 -3.93
N ALA A 612 -31.41 8.29 -4.72
CA ALA A 612 -32.59 8.83 -5.41
C ALA A 612 -33.04 7.98 -6.61
N HIS A 613 -32.13 7.18 -7.16
CA HIS A 613 -32.36 6.31 -8.31
C HIS A 613 -31.32 5.17 -8.28
N PRO A 614 -31.50 4.10 -9.08
CA PRO A 614 -30.49 3.06 -9.22
C PRO A 614 -29.13 3.65 -9.64
N ASN A 615 -28.04 3.16 -9.03
CA ASN A 615 -26.67 3.66 -9.24
C ASN A 615 -26.45 5.15 -8.89
N CYS A 616 -27.30 5.76 -8.06
CA CYS A 616 -27.11 7.14 -7.59
C CYS A 616 -25.79 7.28 -6.83
N ARG A 617 -24.93 8.24 -7.20
CA ARG A 617 -23.62 8.50 -6.56
C ARG A 617 -23.64 9.70 -5.61
N CYS A 618 -24.83 10.17 -5.24
CA CYS A 618 -24.96 11.32 -4.34
C CYS A 618 -24.69 10.92 -2.90
N THR A 619 -24.44 11.93 -2.07
CA THR A 619 -24.24 11.77 -0.63
C THR A 619 -24.77 12.97 0.13
N PHE A 620 -24.90 12.82 1.45
CA PHE A 620 -25.09 13.95 2.36
C PHE A 620 -23.77 14.30 3.02
N VAL A 621 -23.45 15.59 3.05
CA VAL A 621 -22.37 16.16 3.86
C VAL A 621 -23.00 17.06 4.92
N PRO A 622 -22.37 17.27 6.08
CA PRO A 622 -22.90 18.23 7.03
C PRO A 622 -22.90 19.61 6.35
N VAL A 623 -23.93 20.42 6.61
CA VAL A 623 -23.81 21.86 6.31
C VAL A 623 -22.57 22.34 7.05
N GLU A 624 -21.70 23.12 6.37
CA GLU A 624 -20.45 23.62 6.94
C GLU A 624 -20.66 23.98 8.40
N TRP A 625 -19.94 23.24 9.24
CA TRP A 625 -19.61 23.53 10.62
C TRP A 625 -20.00 24.96 11.03
N ASP A 626 -21.23 25.11 11.52
CA ASP A 626 -21.51 26.11 12.55
C ASP A 626 -20.94 25.52 13.86
N VAL A 627 -19.64 25.19 13.86
CA VAL A 627 -18.88 25.24 15.10
C VAL A 627 -18.61 26.71 15.27
N SER A 628 -19.21 27.27 16.31
CA SER A 628 -18.50 28.30 17.04
C SER A 628 -17.05 27.83 17.19
N PRO A 629 -16.05 28.63 16.77
CA PRO A 629 -14.65 28.29 16.96
C PRO A 629 -14.45 27.78 18.39
N PRO A 630 -13.64 26.71 18.61
CA PRO A 630 -13.31 26.35 19.98
C PRO A 630 -12.80 27.60 20.69
N GLU A 631 -13.33 27.85 21.90
CA GLU A 631 -12.98 29.02 22.69
C GLU A 631 -11.54 28.84 23.19
N VAL A 632 -10.57 29.26 22.38
CA VAL A 632 -9.12 29.14 22.64
C VAL A 632 -8.63 30.34 23.44
N THR A 633 -9.16 31.52 23.13
CA THR A 633 -8.78 32.78 23.79
C THR A 633 -9.96 33.50 24.44
N GLY A 634 -11.20 33.13 24.08
CA GLY A 634 -12.39 33.90 24.43
C GLY A 634 -12.57 35.15 23.57
N ASP A 635 -11.69 35.36 22.57
CA ASP A 635 -11.80 36.41 21.57
C ASP A 635 -12.21 35.80 20.23
N GLU A 636 -13.44 36.09 19.81
CA GLU A 636 -14.04 35.50 18.60
C GLU A 636 -13.24 35.79 17.33
N GLU A 637 -12.56 36.95 17.25
CA GLU A 637 -11.71 37.33 16.11
C GLU A 637 -10.49 36.42 16.03
N ILE A 638 -9.85 36.14 17.17
CA ILE A 638 -8.64 35.30 17.25
C ILE A 638 -8.99 33.83 17.08
N ASP A 639 -10.01 33.35 17.79
CA ASP A 639 -10.40 31.94 17.79
C ASP A 639 -10.86 31.51 16.38
N ARG A 640 -11.57 32.40 15.68
CA ARG A 640 -11.94 32.17 14.27
C ARG A 640 -10.73 32.11 13.36
N ALA A 641 -9.79 33.06 13.50
CA ALA A 641 -8.60 33.10 12.67
C ALA A 641 -7.70 31.86 12.86
N ILE A 642 -7.57 31.36 14.10
CA ILE A 642 -6.87 30.11 14.43
C ILE A 642 -7.57 28.93 13.77
N PHE A 643 -8.89 28.82 13.96
CA PHE A 643 -9.69 27.71 13.44
C PHE A 643 -9.62 27.64 11.91
N GLU A 644 -9.81 28.76 11.22
CA GLU A 644 -9.74 28.84 9.76
C GLU A 644 -8.35 28.46 9.23
N SER A 645 -7.29 28.98 9.86
CA SER A 645 -5.91 28.71 9.45
C SER A 645 -5.53 27.24 9.63
N LEU A 646 -5.95 26.61 10.73
CA LEU A 646 -5.74 25.18 10.96
C LEU A 646 -6.55 24.32 9.99
N ALA A 647 -7.83 24.64 9.79
CA ALA A 647 -8.69 23.90 8.88
C ALA A 647 -8.15 23.97 7.44
N GLU A 648 -7.68 25.14 7.01
CA GLU A 648 -7.07 25.31 5.70
C GLU A 648 -5.73 24.58 5.59
N PHE A 649 -4.89 24.66 6.63
CA PHE A 649 -3.63 23.92 6.68
C PHE A 649 -3.84 22.42 6.57
N GLU A 650 -4.78 21.83 7.31
CA GLU A 650 -5.05 20.39 7.22
C GLU A 650 -5.54 19.99 5.82
N ARG A 651 -6.32 20.85 5.15
CA ARG A 651 -6.74 20.63 3.75
C ARG A 651 -5.54 20.67 2.80
N GLU A 652 -4.70 21.70 2.88
CA GLU A 652 -3.54 21.85 1.99
C GLU A 652 -2.45 20.82 2.27
N TYR A 653 -2.23 20.44 3.53
CA TYR A 653 -1.29 19.39 3.91
C TYR A 653 -1.72 18.02 3.37
N ARG A 654 -3.02 17.69 3.41
CA ARG A 654 -3.54 16.45 2.78
C ARG A 654 -3.36 16.45 1.26
N LYS A 655 -3.44 17.61 0.61
CA LYS A 655 -3.25 17.74 -0.85
C LYS A 655 -1.79 17.64 -1.27
N THR A 656 -0.90 18.32 -0.54
CA THR A 656 0.51 18.50 -0.91
C THR A 656 1.43 17.41 -0.36
N GLY A 657 1.13 16.87 0.83
CA GLY A 657 2.01 15.96 1.57
C GLY A 657 3.29 16.63 2.11
N SER A 658 3.41 17.96 1.98
CA SER A 658 4.58 18.75 2.38
C SER A 658 4.14 19.84 3.34
N VAL A 659 4.74 19.89 4.54
CA VAL A 659 4.37 20.85 5.59
C VAL A 659 4.68 22.27 5.13
N LEU A 660 5.87 22.49 4.57
CA LEU A 660 6.30 23.82 4.12
C LEU A 660 5.45 24.32 2.95
N ASP A 661 5.12 23.45 1.97
CA ASP A 661 4.27 23.86 0.84
C ASP A 661 2.82 24.11 1.28
N ALA A 662 2.33 23.40 2.30
CA ALA A 662 1.03 23.66 2.89
C ALA A 662 1.01 25.02 3.63
N ILE A 663 2.06 25.33 4.40
CA ILE A 663 2.20 26.63 5.08
C ILE A 663 2.25 27.76 4.04
N GLU A 664 3.06 27.63 3.00
CA GLU A 664 3.18 28.62 1.92
C GLU A 664 1.83 28.92 1.27
N ARG A 665 1.01 27.90 1.02
CA ARG A 665 -0.34 28.05 0.45
C ARG A 665 -1.34 28.68 1.40
N VAL A 666 -1.31 28.32 2.68
CA VAL A 666 -2.23 28.84 3.70
C VAL A 666 -1.93 30.31 4.00
N VAL A 667 -0.65 30.64 4.14
CA VAL A 667 -0.18 32.01 4.36
C VAL A 667 -0.40 32.86 3.11
N GLY A 668 -0.34 32.25 1.92
CA GLY A 668 -0.37 32.96 0.66
C GLY A 668 0.95 33.70 0.43
N GLY A 669 2.07 32.99 0.62
CA GLY A 669 3.40 33.51 0.34
C GLY A 669 3.53 34.04 -1.09
N GLY A 670 4.28 35.12 -1.25
CA GLY A 670 4.48 35.80 -2.53
C GLY A 670 5.89 35.61 -3.09
N ARG A 671 6.22 36.42 -4.10
CA ARG A 671 7.55 36.36 -4.73
C ARG A 671 8.49 37.40 -4.11
N ALA A 672 9.78 37.13 -4.17
CA ALA A 672 10.80 38.01 -3.58
C ALA A 672 10.74 39.44 -4.15
N GLU A 673 10.45 39.57 -5.45
CA GLU A 673 10.38 40.87 -6.13
C GLU A 673 9.25 41.77 -5.58
N GLU A 674 8.25 41.20 -4.90
CA GLU A 674 7.13 41.94 -4.34
C GLU A 674 7.48 42.64 -3.03
N ILE A 675 8.48 42.15 -2.30
CA ILE A 675 8.82 42.66 -0.95
C ILE A 675 10.26 43.15 -0.81
N ILE A 676 11.17 42.84 -1.75
CA ILE A 676 12.60 43.08 -1.59
C ILE A 676 12.96 44.58 -1.41
N ASP A 677 12.19 45.49 -2.00
CA ASP A 677 12.40 46.94 -1.90
C ASP A 677 12.11 47.50 -0.50
N LEU A 678 11.52 46.70 0.39
CA LEU A 678 11.28 47.04 1.79
C LEU A 678 12.48 46.71 2.70
N PHE A 679 13.54 46.10 2.15
CA PHE A 679 14.73 45.69 2.89
C PHE A 679 15.98 46.46 2.43
N GLU A 680 16.57 47.22 3.34
CA GLU A 680 17.89 47.84 3.13
C GLU A 680 18.98 46.98 3.80
N ILE A 681 19.65 46.15 3.01
CA ILE A 681 20.58 45.12 3.50
C ILE A 681 22.03 45.59 3.33
N ASP A 682 22.83 45.53 4.40
CA ASP A 682 24.28 45.75 4.32
C ASP A 682 24.95 44.77 3.33
N GLY A 683 25.74 45.29 2.38
CA GLY A 683 26.33 44.54 1.27
C GLY A 683 27.33 43.45 1.67
N GLN A 684 27.71 43.35 2.95
CA GLN A 684 28.58 42.30 3.49
C GLN A 684 27.84 41.08 4.03
N MET A 685 26.50 41.05 4.01
CA MET A 685 25.69 39.96 4.57
C MET A 685 25.30 38.92 3.52
N ARG A 686 25.90 37.72 3.57
CA ARG A 686 25.66 36.67 2.55
C ARG A 686 24.43 35.84 2.85
N ASN A 687 24.15 35.54 4.12
CA ASN A 687 23.01 34.71 4.52
C ASN A 687 21.72 35.54 4.59
N GLY A 688 21.80 36.80 5.05
CA GLY A 688 20.65 37.72 5.08
C GLY A 688 20.00 37.95 3.73
N ILE A 689 20.81 38.11 2.67
CA ILE A 689 20.29 38.26 1.31
C ILE A 689 19.53 37.01 0.87
N GLU A 690 20.04 35.82 1.19
CA GLU A 690 19.44 34.56 0.74
C GLU A 690 18.12 34.25 1.47
N VAL A 691 18.08 34.47 2.78
CA VAL A 691 16.87 34.24 3.60
C VAL A 691 15.73 35.15 3.17
N ILE A 692 16.00 36.44 2.96
CA ILE A 692 15.00 37.42 2.53
C ILE A 692 14.52 37.16 1.10
N ARG A 693 15.41 36.67 0.22
CA ARG A 693 15.05 36.38 -1.17
C ARG A 693 14.35 35.03 -1.36
N ARG A 694 14.58 34.04 -0.50
CA ARG A 694 14.11 32.67 -0.78
C ARG A 694 13.21 32.06 0.28
N VAL A 695 13.38 32.45 1.54
CA VAL A 695 12.69 31.83 2.68
C VAL A 695 11.52 32.69 3.10
N LEU A 696 11.77 33.97 3.40
CA LEU A 696 10.75 34.88 3.89
C LEU A 696 9.53 35.04 2.95
N PRO A 697 9.68 35.22 1.61
CA PRO A 697 8.54 35.44 0.73
C PRO A 697 7.59 34.24 0.67
N ARG A 698 8.09 33.02 0.92
CA ARG A 698 7.29 31.80 0.91
C ARG A 698 6.43 31.66 2.16
N PHE A 699 6.86 32.23 3.28
CA PHE A 699 6.28 31.94 4.59
C PHE A 699 5.64 33.15 5.27
N VAL A 700 5.68 34.32 4.65
CA VAL A 700 5.01 35.53 5.13
C VAL A 700 4.23 36.15 3.97
N ASN A 701 2.96 36.47 4.20
CA ASN A 701 2.14 37.11 3.18
C ASN A 701 2.72 38.49 2.82
N PRO A 702 2.85 38.86 1.53
CA PRO A 702 3.39 40.16 1.11
C PRO A 702 2.70 41.35 1.79
N LYS A 703 1.38 41.27 2.04
CA LYS A 703 0.64 42.33 2.73
C LYS A 703 1.12 42.56 4.17
N VAL A 704 1.55 41.50 4.85
CA VAL A 704 2.12 41.59 6.21
C VAL A 704 3.46 42.30 6.16
N VAL A 705 4.29 41.99 5.15
CA VAL A 705 5.60 42.63 4.94
C VAL A 705 5.44 44.11 4.58
N GLU A 706 4.55 44.42 3.64
CA GLU A 706 4.23 45.80 3.24
C GLU A 706 3.74 46.65 4.42
N ARG A 707 2.89 46.06 5.27
CA ARG A 707 2.34 46.76 6.43
C ARG A 707 3.35 46.92 7.56
N ALA A 708 4.26 45.96 7.74
CA ALA A 708 5.37 46.07 8.70
C ALA A 708 6.31 47.22 8.34
N GLY A 709 6.48 47.46 7.05
CA GLY A 709 7.18 48.63 6.50
C GLY A 709 8.66 48.36 6.24
N HIS A 710 9.39 49.45 5.96
CA HIS A 710 10.81 49.35 5.59
C HIS A 710 11.68 48.97 6.80
N VAL A 711 12.65 48.07 6.61
CA VAL A 711 13.61 47.67 7.63
C VAL A 711 15.04 47.66 7.08
N ARG A 712 15.98 48.19 7.87
CA ARG A 712 17.41 48.14 7.57
C ARG A 712 18.05 46.98 8.32
N ILE A 713 18.86 46.17 7.65
CA ILE A 713 19.52 45.01 8.27
C ILE A 713 21.03 45.23 8.23
N ARG A 714 21.66 45.20 9.40
CA ARG A 714 23.08 45.48 9.61
C ARG A 714 23.78 44.32 10.30
N ARG A 715 25.04 44.10 9.93
CA ARG A 715 25.89 43.16 10.63
C ARG A 715 26.27 43.69 12.02
N SER A 716 26.18 42.85 13.04
CA SER A 716 26.63 43.13 14.41
C SER A 716 27.12 41.85 15.08
N ASP A 717 27.88 41.99 16.17
CA ASP A 717 28.34 40.83 16.96
C ASP A 717 27.20 40.24 17.81
N GLU A 718 26.14 41.02 18.05
CA GLU A 718 24.92 40.61 18.77
C GLU A 718 23.69 40.78 17.87
N SER A 719 22.70 39.91 18.05
CA SER A 719 21.45 39.94 17.28
C SER A 719 20.35 40.61 18.11
N TYR A 720 19.80 41.71 17.61
CA TYR A 720 18.72 42.44 18.26
C TYR A 720 17.93 43.32 17.28
N TYR A 721 16.68 43.57 17.63
CA TYR A 721 15.76 44.42 16.89
C TYR A 721 15.60 45.78 17.55
N THR A 722 15.67 46.84 16.74
CA THR A 722 15.16 48.17 17.08
C THR A 722 14.13 48.61 16.03
N PRO A 723 13.19 49.50 16.36
CA PRO A 723 12.18 49.94 15.40
C PRO A 723 12.79 50.44 14.08
N GLY A 724 12.63 49.65 13.02
CA GLY A 724 13.15 49.93 11.68
C GLY A 724 14.57 49.42 11.39
N GLU A 725 15.29 48.85 12.36
CA GLU A 725 16.63 48.27 12.15
C GLU A 725 16.79 46.89 12.83
N ILE A 726 17.33 45.92 12.09
CA ILE A 726 17.73 44.59 12.58
C ILE A 726 19.26 44.53 12.61
N HIS A 727 19.81 44.23 13.77
CA HIS A 727 21.22 43.92 13.96
C HIS A 727 21.36 42.40 14.09
N THR A 728 22.29 41.80 13.36
CA THR A 728 22.42 40.33 13.32
C THR A 728 23.84 39.88 13.01
N ARG A 729 24.18 38.67 13.47
CA ARG A 729 25.43 37.96 13.16
C ARG A 729 25.50 37.40 11.73
N ASP A 730 24.53 37.72 10.87
CA ASP A 730 24.35 37.15 9.52
C ASP A 730 24.07 35.63 9.57
N ASP A 731 23.23 35.21 10.53
CA ASP A 731 22.68 33.85 10.63
C ASP A 731 21.19 33.83 10.26
N ALA A 732 20.75 32.76 9.58
CA ALA A 732 19.39 32.67 9.05
C ALA A 732 18.31 32.63 10.14
N ALA A 733 18.58 31.96 11.26
CA ALA A 733 17.66 31.87 12.38
C ALA A 733 17.55 33.24 13.07
N ASP A 734 18.69 33.88 13.35
CA ASP A 734 18.75 35.23 13.94
C ASP A 734 17.98 36.24 13.06
N ILE A 735 18.13 36.20 11.74
CA ILE A 735 17.46 37.13 10.82
C ILE A 735 15.95 36.95 10.84
N LEU A 736 15.45 35.71 10.79
CA LEU A 736 14.01 35.44 10.86
C LEU A 736 13.45 35.76 12.25
N HIS A 737 14.19 35.48 13.32
CA HIS A 737 13.80 35.83 14.68
C HIS A 737 13.63 37.35 14.82
N GLU A 738 14.66 38.13 14.48
CA GLU A 738 14.60 39.59 14.59
C GLU A 738 13.59 40.21 13.63
N TYR A 739 13.37 39.60 12.46
CA TYR A 739 12.30 40.02 11.57
C TYR A 739 10.90 39.71 12.12
N GLY A 740 10.72 38.64 12.88
CA GLY A 740 9.47 38.37 13.59
C GLY A 740 9.15 39.43 14.65
N HIS A 741 10.17 40.04 15.29
CA HIS A 741 9.98 41.26 16.10
C HIS A 741 9.51 42.42 15.22
N HIS A 742 10.12 42.62 14.04
CA HIS A 742 9.69 43.64 13.08
C HIS A 742 8.27 43.43 12.56
N ILE A 743 7.74 42.20 12.49
CA ILE A 743 6.32 41.96 12.19
C ILE A 743 5.44 42.28 13.41
N SER A 744 5.92 41.99 14.63
CA SER A 744 5.13 42.10 15.85
C SER A 744 4.97 43.52 16.37
N PHE A 745 5.96 44.40 16.20
CA PHE A 745 6.03 45.71 16.87
C PHE A 745 5.40 46.89 16.11
N PRO A 746 5.65 47.09 14.81
CA PRO A 746 5.06 48.18 14.01
C PRO A 746 3.58 47.96 13.73
N LEU A 747 3.15 46.70 13.64
CA LEU A 747 1.77 46.30 13.40
C LEU A 747 1.00 46.28 14.72
N ARG A 748 0.28 47.37 15.04
CA ARG A 748 -0.55 47.45 16.25
C ARG A 748 -1.53 46.30 16.35
N GLU A 749 -2.07 45.86 15.23
CA GLU A 749 -3.09 44.81 15.17
C GLU A 749 -2.50 43.42 15.51
N ASN A 750 -1.36 43.06 14.92
CA ASN A 750 -0.64 41.83 15.28
C ASN A 750 -0.12 41.88 16.71
N PHE A 751 0.38 43.03 17.15
CA PHE A 751 0.81 43.25 18.53
C PHE A 751 -0.32 42.94 19.53
N TRP A 752 -1.51 43.50 19.30
CA TRP A 752 -2.67 43.27 20.18
C TRP A 752 -3.23 41.84 20.07
N ALA A 753 -3.15 41.19 18.90
CA ALA A 753 -3.48 39.78 18.75
C ALA A 753 -2.51 38.90 19.57
N CYS A 754 -1.20 39.14 19.49
CA CYS A 754 -0.18 38.46 20.30
C CYS A 754 -0.43 38.69 21.80
N TRP A 755 -0.78 39.90 22.22
CA TRP A 755 -1.10 40.21 23.62
C TRP A 755 -2.34 39.47 24.11
N ARG A 756 -3.44 39.51 23.35
CA ARG A 756 -4.69 38.83 23.73
C ARG A 756 -4.52 37.31 23.78
N PHE A 757 -3.82 36.73 22.81
CA PHE A 757 -3.47 35.30 22.81
C PHE A 757 -2.61 34.93 24.03
N PHE A 758 -1.56 35.71 24.31
CA PHE A 758 -0.69 35.50 25.47
C PHE A 758 -1.45 35.56 26.80
N VAL A 759 -2.28 36.59 26.99
CA VAL A 759 -3.07 36.79 28.23
C VAL A 759 -4.07 35.66 28.43
N ALA A 760 -4.73 35.18 27.37
CA ALA A 760 -5.66 34.06 27.47
C ALA A 760 -4.95 32.78 27.95
N ARG A 761 -3.82 32.44 27.33
CA ARG A 761 -3.02 31.26 27.70
C ARG A 761 -2.46 31.34 29.11
N ALA A 762 -2.08 32.54 29.54
CA ALA A 762 -1.63 32.79 30.91
C ALA A 762 -2.77 32.57 31.94
N ARG A 763 -4.00 33.01 31.64
CA ARG A 763 -5.17 32.82 32.53
C ARG A 763 -5.54 31.36 32.75
N GLU A 764 -5.45 30.52 31.72
CA GLU A 764 -5.81 29.09 31.80
C GLU A 764 -4.83 28.26 32.64
N ASN A 765 -3.54 28.63 32.67
CA ASN A 765 -2.48 27.72 33.11
C ASN A 765 -1.80 28.06 34.44
N SER A 766 -2.28 29.04 35.23
CA SER A 766 -1.69 29.46 36.52
C SER A 766 -0.16 29.67 36.45
N PHE A 767 0.27 30.87 36.04
CA PHE A 767 1.69 31.16 35.77
C PHE A 767 2.48 31.64 37.00
N ASN A 768 3.76 31.26 37.04
CA ASN A 768 4.77 31.80 37.95
C ASN A 768 5.66 32.82 37.22
N ILE A 769 5.93 33.95 37.87
CA ILE A 769 6.74 35.04 37.29
C ILE A 769 8.14 34.97 37.89
N LYS A 770 9.17 34.83 37.03
CA LYS A 770 10.57 34.89 37.45
C LYS A 770 11.31 35.99 36.73
N ARG A 771 12.15 36.72 37.49
CA ARG A 771 13.16 37.64 36.96
C ARG A 771 14.33 36.81 36.43
N ILE A 772 14.78 37.06 35.21
CA ILE A 772 16.02 36.49 34.69
C ILE A 772 17.18 37.42 35.03
N GLU A 773 18.29 36.85 35.49
CA GLU A 773 19.46 37.59 35.99
C GLU A 773 20.45 38.03 34.88
N TRP A 774 20.15 37.76 33.60
CA TRP A 774 21.10 38.00 32.52
C TRP A 774 20.98 39.42 31.93
N GLU A 775 22.14 40.10 31.99
CA GLU A 775 22.64 41.26 31.24
C GLU A 775 22.52 42.69 31.81
N GLU A 776 23.67 43.15 32.32
CA GLU A 776 24.07 44.53 32.67
C GLU A 776 24.01 45.54 31.50
N SER A 777 23.58 45.14 30.30
CA SER A 777 23.52 45.98 29.08
C SER A 777 22.16 46.62 28.83
N HIS A 778 21.07 46.20 29.51
CA HIS A 778 19.71 46.70 29.27
C HIS A 778 18.95 47.04 30.56
N PRO A 779 19.17 48.21 31.20
CA PRO A 779 18.66 48.56 32.53
C PRO A 779 17.12 48.70 32.66
N HIS A 780 16.36 48.47 31.58
CA HIS A 780 14.90 48.52 31.56
C HIS A 780 14.25 47.22 31.07
N ALA A 781 15.05 46.17 30.83
CA ALA A 781 14.59 44.90 30.33
C ALA A 781 14.32 43.91 31.48
N TYR A 782 13.14 43.96 32.09
CA TYR A 782 12.74 42.91 33.02
C TYR A 782 12.10 41.78 32.25
N GLN A 783 12.79 40.65 32.18
CA GLN A 783 12.34 39.45 31.50
C GLN A 783 11.30 38.72 32.38
N ILE A 784 10.14 38.40 31.80
CA ILE A 784 9.26 37.35 32.30
C ILE A 784 9.59 36.08 31.50
N SER A 785 10.07 35.05 32.19
CA SER A 785 10.04 33.66 31.71
C SER A 785 9.01 32.91 32.54
N PRO A 786 8.00 32.27 31.93
CA PRO A 786 7.26 31.24 32.63
C PRO A 786 8.19 30.03 32.76
N GLU A 787 9.03 30.00 33.79
CA GLU A 787 9.49 28.71 34.30
C GLU A 787 8.28 28.08 34.98
N LEU A 788 7.54 27.30 34.20
CA LEU A 788 6.58 26.28 34.65
C LEU A 788 7.32 25.23 35.50
N GLU A 789 7.80 25.65 36.67
CA GLU A 789 8.42 24.78 37.67
C GLU A 789 7.32 24.05 38.45
N ARG A 790 6.61 23.19 37.73
CA ARG A 790 6.30 21.82 38.13
C ARG A 790 5.56 21.16 36.98
N TYR A 791 6.30 20.31 36.29
CA TYR A 791 5.91 19.52 35.13
C TYR A 791 5.79 20.31 33.82
N ASN A 792 6.60 19.82 32.87
CA ASN A 792 6.49 19.98 31.43
C ASN A 792 7.21 21.20 30.82
N ARG A 793 8.30 20.93 30.07
CA ARG A 793 9.02 21.86 29.16
C ARG A 793 8.12 22.38 28.01
N LYS A 794 6.82 22.61 28.24
CA LYS A 794 5.77 22.53 27.21
C LYS A 794 5.67 23.72 26.26
N TYR A 795 6.24 24.88 26.59
CA TYR A 795 6.00 26.13 25.86
C TYR A 795 7.23 27.06 25.85
N GLU A 796 8.31 26.70 25.15
CA GLU A 796 9.54 27.53 25.05
C GLU A 796 9.32 28.85 24.26
N TYR A 797 8.18 29.02 23.60
CA TYR A 797 7.80 30.18 22.78
C TYR A 797 6.77 31.12 23.44
N LEU A 798 6.31 30.85 24.67
CA LEU A 798 5.40 31.74 25.40
C LEU A 798 6.15 33.02 25.83
N GLY A 799 6.26 33.97 24.90
CA GLY A 799 6.55 35.40 25.03
C GLY A 799 7.39 35.89 26.22
N ARG A 800 8.53 36.55 25.94
CA ARG A 800 9.12 37.52 26.88
C ARG A 800 8.26 38.77 26.92
N ILE A 801 7.95 39.27 28.11
CA ILE A 801 7.32 40.59 28.28
C ILE A 801 8.28 41.53 29.03
N TYR A 802 8.32 42.80 28.61
CA TYR A 802 9.14 43.85 29.21
C TYR A 802 8.27 44.78 30.07
N VAL A 803 8.54 44.85 31.38
CA VAL A 803 7.77 45.66 32.34
C VAL A 803 8.71 46.35 33.33
N GLY A 804 8.41 47.53 33.86
CA GLY A 804 9.28 48.18 34.86
C GLY A 804 9.31 47.47 36.21
N GLU A 805 10.28 47.80 37.07
CA GLU A 805 10.50 47.16 38.38
C GLU A 805 9.28 47.18 39.31
N GLU A 806 8.56 48.30 39.33
CA GLU A 806 7.32 48.46 40.09
C GLU A 806 6.18 47.59 39.53
N THR A 807 6.12 47.45 38.20
CA THR A 807 5.12 46.61 37.53
C THR A 807 5.42 45.13 37.74
N LEU A 808 6.69 44.74 37.71
CA LEU A 808 7.14 43.39 38.04
C LEU A 808 6.75 43.03 39.47
N ARG A 809 7.02 43.89 40.45
CA ARG A 809 6.64 43.66 41.86
C ARG A 809 5.13 43.46 42.00
N ARG A 810 4.32 44.32 41.36
CA ARG A 810 2.85 44.20 41.37
C ARG A 810 2.37 42.90 40.74
N LEU A 811 2.98 42.45 39.65
CA LEU A 811 2.65 41.19 38.98
C LEU A 811 3.07 39.96 39.80
N THR A 812 4.19 40.02 40.54
CA THR A 812 4.62 38.94 41.44
C THR A 812 3.67 38.79 42.63
N GLU A 813 3.15 39.90 43.17
CA GLU A 813 2.19 39.89 44.29
C GLU A 813 0.76 39.57 43.83
N ARG A 814 0.39 40.02 42.62
CA ARG A 814 -0.92 39.83 41.99
C ARG A 814 -0.79 39.46 40.51
N PRO A 815 -0.56 38.17 40.20
CA PRO A 815 -0.47 37.69 38.83
C PRO A 815 -1.74 37.96 38.01
N ASP A 816 -2.91 38.04 38.66
CA ASP A 816 -4.19 38.35 38.04
C ASP A 816 -4.25 39.74 37.36
N LEU A 817 -3.34 40.65 37.70
CA LEU A 817 -3.23 41.97 37.06
C LEU A 817 -2.59 41.93 35.66
N LEU A 818 -2.16 40.76 35.16
CA LEU A 818 -1.49 40.65 33.87
C LEU A 818 -2.32 41.22 32.71
N SER A 819 -3.65 41.05 32.73
CA SER A 819 -4.52 41.61 31.68
C SER A 819 -4.71 43.12 31.75
N GLU A 820 -4.40 43.74 32.90
CA GLU A 820 -4.53 45.19 33.13
C GLU A 820 -3.24 45.93 32.79
N ILE A 821 -2.12 45.21 32.72
CA ILE A 821 -0.79 45.75 32.50
C ILE A 821 -0.44 45.55 31.04
N GLY A 822 -0.42 46.63 30.25
CA GLY A 822 -0.09 46.58 28.81
C GLY A 822 1.38 46.23 28.56
N ALA A 823 1.76 44.98 28.77
CA ALA A 823 3.10 44.47 28.52
C ALA A 823 3.28 44.06 27.05
N ARG A 824 4.54 43.96 26.59
CA ARG A 824 4.86 43.71 25.18
C ARG A 824 5.37 42.29 24.99
N PRO A 825 4.56 41.32 24.51
CA PRO A 825 5.02 39.97 24.26
C PRO A 825 5.84 39.97 22.97
N THR A 826 7.11 39.58 23.06
CA THR A 826 8.03 39.75 21.91
C THR A 826 8.29 38.47 21.14
N GLN A 827 8.14 37.30 21.76
CA GLN A 827 8.68 36.06 21.18
C GLN A 827 7.69 35.19 20.39
N LEU A 828 6.40 35.55 20.33
CA LEU A 828 5.38 34.69 19.71
C LEU A 828 5.53 34.55 18.18
N ILE A 829 5.77 35.65 17.46
CA ILE A 829 5.99 35.55 16.00
C ILE A 829 7.46 35.26 15.71
N SER A 830 8.41 35.80 16.49
CA SER A 830 9.84 35.62 16.24
C SER A 830 10.29 34.16 16.33
N VAL A 831 9.94 33.46 17.41
CA VAL A 831 10.28 32.03 17.57
C VAL A 831 9.54 31.19 16.55
N GLY A 832 8.27 31.50 16.27
CA GLY A 832 7.49 30.80 15.27
C GLY A 832 8.07 30.91 13.85
N LEU A 833 8.52 32.11 13.45
CA LEU A 833 9.12 32.37 12.15
C LEU A 833 10.50 31.71 12.02
N GLU A 834 11.30 31.72 13.09
CA GLU A 834 12.58 31.01 13.17
C GLU A 834 12.41 29.48 12.97
N SER A 835 11.42 28.87 13.63
CA SER A 835 11.15 27.43 13.52
C SER A 835 10.75 26.97 12.11
N LEU A 836 10.41 27.87 11.19
CA LEU A 836 10.11 27.52 9.80
C LEU A 836 11.35 27.09 9.00
N LEU A 837 12.56 27.32 9.51
CA LEU A 837 13.79 26.77 8.95
C LEU A 837 13.88 25.24 9.07
N SER A 838 13.12 24.65 10.01
CA SER A 838 13.14 23.23 10.31
C SER A 838 11.74 22.63 10.22
N SER A 839 11.51 21.80 9.19
CA SER A 839 10.25 21.07 9.03
C SER A 839 9.94 20.13 10.20
N THR A 840 10.98 19.68 10.91
CA THR A 840 10.84 18.86 12.12
C THR A 840 10.33 19.70 13.29
N GLU A 841 10.93 20.86 13.56
CA GLU A 841 10.53 21.74 14.68
C GLU A 841 9.10 22.25 14.51
N ILE A 842 8.73 22.69 13.30
CA ILE A 842 7.37 23.17 13.06
C ILE A 842 6.32 22.06 13.19
N LEU A 843 6.67 20.81 12.85
CA LEU A 843 5.80 19.65 13.08
C LEU A 843 5.66 19.30 14.56
N GLU A 844 6.74 19.46 15.34
CA GLU A 844 6.68 19.30 16.79
C GLU A 844 5.80 20.36 17.44
N ILE A 845 5.92 21.63 17.01
CA ILE A 845 5.04 22.72 17.45
C ILE A 845 3.58 22.37 17.14
N ARG A 846 3.25 22.00 15.89
CA ARG A 846 1.89 21.59 15.49
C ARG A 846 1.32 20.47 16.37
N LYS A 847 2.11 19.44 16.68
CA LYS A 847 1.66 18.31 17.49
C LYS A 847 1.46 18.67 18.95
N ARG A 848 2.32 19.55 19.47
CA ARG A 848 2.41 19.87 20.90
C ARG A 848 1.45 20.97 21.31
N ASP A 849 1.29 21.98 20.46
CA ASP A 849 0.39 23.11 20.63
C ASP A 849 -0.21 23.53 19.27
N PRO A 850 -1.29 22.87 18.84
CA PRO A 850 -1.95 23.20 17.59
C PRO A 850 -2.59 24.60 17.61
N GLU A 851 -2.93 25.14 18.78
CA GLU A 851 -3.55 26.47 18.92
C GLU A 851 -2.54 27.56 18.60
N TYR A 852 -1.33 27.48 19.15
CA TYR A 852 -0.24 28.39 18.81
C TYR A 852 0.20 28.23 17.35
N PHE A 853 0.26 27.01 16.83
CA PHE A 853 0.55 26.78 15.42
C PHE A 853 -0.49 27.47 14.51
N GLY A 854 -1.78 27.35 14.84
CA GLY A 854 -2.85 28.04 14.13
C GLY A 854 -2.77 29.57 14.24
N PHE A 855 -2.43 30.07 15.43
CA PHE A 855 -2.21 31.51 15.68
C PHE A 855 -1.05 32.06 14.84
N LEU A 856 0.06 31.33 14.78
CA LEU A 856 1.22 31.69 13.97
C LEU A 856 0.85 31.80 12.49
N LEU A 857 0.13 30.80 11.95
CA LEU A 857 -0.33 30.84 10.56
C LEU A 857 -1.26 32.02 10.28
N ALA A 858 -2.19 32.31 11.20
CA ALA A 858 -3.10 33.45 11.08
C ALA A 858 -2.34 34.79 11.07
N ALA A 859 -1.33 34.94 11.92
CA ALA A 859 -0.50 36.14 11.99
C ALA A 859 0.32 36.34 10.70
N LEU A 860 0.94 35.27 10.19
CA LEU A 860 1.77 35.33 8.97
C LEU A 860 0.93 35.48 7.69
N ARG A 861 -0.30 34.98 7.69
CA ARG A 861 -1.31 35.21 6.63
C ARG A 861 -1.82 36.65 6.60
N GLY A 862 -1.74 37.36 7.73
CA GLY A 862 -2.27 38.70 7.89
C GLY A 862 -3.75 38.75 8.29
N SER A 863 -4.28 37.69 8.90
CA SER A 863 -5.70 37.61 9.32
C SER A 863 -6.11 38.70 10.33
N PHE A 864 -5.15 39.29 11.04
CA PHE A 864 -5.40 40.36 12.01
C PHE A 864 -5.22 41.77 11.42
N ILE A 865 -4.69 41.89 10.19
CA ILE A 865 -4.51 43.18 9.53
C ILE A 865 -5.87 43.63 8.97
N LYS A 866 -6.39 44.73 9.49
CA LYS A 866 -7.62 45.35 8.98
C LYS A 866 -7.33 46.14 7.71
N GLU A 867 -8.22 46.02 6.72
CA GLU A 867 -8.14 46.75 5.44
C GLU A 867 -8.14 48.28 5.60
#